data_AF-A0A3N5JQL5-F1
#
_entry.id   AF-A0A3N5JQL5-F1
#
_cell.length_a   1.000
_cell.length_b   1.000
_cell.length_c   1.000
_cell.angle_alpha   90.00
_cell.angle_beta   90.00
_cell.angle_gamma   90.00
#
_symmetry.space_group_name_H-M   'P 1'
#
loop_
_entity.id
_entity.type
_entity.pdbx_description
1 polymer ?
#
loop_
_entity_poly.entity_id
_entity_poly.type
_entity_poly.pdbx_seq_one_letter_code
_entity_poly.pdbx_strand_id
1 'polypeptide(L)'
;MNQVISFAIFLFLLHSFPQAAAELTGKIQGQVIDQETLTPLPGVNVFIEKSMWGAATDTNGQYSIAQVPVGSYQVIFSFIGYRRVVITDVIVKSNRLTMVNAELPPEVLELEGVSIVGGYFTETEDAPLSATSLRYEEIRRSPGAHGDVSRIVAVLPSVAPSTDQTNNLVVRGGNPGENGFYVDNIQILNINHFPTQGSAGGALGILNVEFIDDFSFYSGGFSAAFADRLSSVMDISFRQGNREHLVGQVDLNWAGFGVMGEGPLANGRGSWLAGLRRSYLDLLVKYIDVGNTIAPRYSDAQAKVVFDINPDHQLTLLEIGAVDENHADRQTAIDNKMIAYMNQNLLQNTVGLNWRALWNKNGFSNTSLACTRDQYHEDVFDTGSNRMLLQRRSQNHIFSFRNINQLKLNHSNTLAFGFESKFYKADLNNTFKEQWDASGTPLPSLTVDRELDMEMYGGFINHTWRPYSRLTAEAGMRIDYSSLQKNGYFSPRIMLNFELTSKTMLSAAVGRYVQNLPLELVAQNPSFNTLSSLQSDHYIVGLSHMLNEHTRLTLELYKKQYSHFPMDKQQPAFFIIDEPFYNNGFYRPYETLVDNGKALSRGIELMVQNKLTKNVYGLMSGCLYRAEYTGLDGMKYRRTFDQRFLFSAEGGYKPNNLWEVSLHWTLSGGRPYTPFDIQMSEEMNSGIIDSKRVNGERYPAFNWLNIRVDRRVHFLNSNLVMYLSIYNVLNRKNVSALFWNPESNRQEVINQWGMLPIFGIEYDF
;
A
#
# COMPACT_ATOMS: atom_id res chain seq x y z
N MET A 1 -38.89 -0.86 -3.64
CA MET A 1 -39.45 0.22 -4.49
C MET A 1 -38.57 1.47 -4.44
N ASN A 2 -38.22 2.01 -3.26
CA ASN A 2 -37.34 3.19 -3.14
C ASN A 2 -35.96 3.03 -3.78
N GLN A 3 -35.28 1.88 -3.63
CA GLN A 3 -33.98 1.64 -4.28
C GLN A 3 -34.06 1.63 -5.81
N VAL A 4 -35.15 1.13 -6.38
CA VAL A 4 -35.37 1.11 -7.84
C VAL A 4 -35.66 2.52 -8.38
N ILE A 5 -36.40 3.33 -7.61
CA ILE A 5 -36.67 4.73 -7.94
C ILE A 5 -35.38 5.56 -7.83
N SER A 6 -34.59 5.39 -6.78
CA SER A 6 -33.28 6.06 -6.65
C SER A 6 -32.30 5.65 -7.75
N PHE A 7 -32.29 4.37 -8.13
CA PHE A 7 -31.50 3.86 -9.24
C PHE A 7 -31.96 4.44 -10.59
N ALA A 8 -33.27 4.53 -10.83
CA ALA A 8 -33.82 5.14 -12.03
C ALA A 8 -33.56 6.66 -12.09
N ILE A 9 -33.65 7.37 -10.97
CA ILE A 9 -33.32 8.80 -10.86
C ILE A 9 -31.82 9.03 -11.12
N PHE A 10 -30.94 8.19 -10.59
CA PHE A 10 -29.51 8.28 -10.86
C PHE A 10 -29.19 8.01 -12.34
N LEU A 11 -29.79 6.97 -12.93
CA LEU A 11 -29.66 6.70 -14.38
C LEU A 11 -30.20 7.85 -15.25
N PHE A 12 -31.30 8.49 -14.82
CA PHE A 12 -31.85 9.67 -15.48
C PHE A 12 -30.91 10.88 -15.35
N LEU A 13 -30.39 11.16 -14.14
CA LEU A 13 -29.43 12.23 -13.89
C LEU A 13 -28.13 12.04 -14.69
N LEU A 14 -27.66 10.80 -14.84
CA LEU A 14 -26.57 10.48 -15.75
C LEU A 14 -26.93 11.01 -17.15
N HIS A 15 -28.07 10.66 -17.73
CA HIS A 15 -28.46 11.05 -19.09
C HIS A 15 -28.78 12.54 -19.30
N SER A 16 -29.03 13.32 -18.24
CA SER A 16 -29.68 14.64 -18.32
C SER A 16 -28.75 15.83 -18.62
N PHE A 17 -27.44 15.66 -18.69
CA PHE A 17 -26.52 16.80 -18.89
C PHE A 17 -26.40 17.19 -20.37
N PRO A 18 -26.84 18.40 -20.79
CA PRO A 18 -26.73 18.87 -22.16
C PRO A 18 -25.25 19.08 -22.53
N GLN A 19 -24.90 18.69 -23.76
CA GLN A 19 -23.55 18.80 -24.28
C GLN A 19 -23.34 20.16 -24.94
N ALA A 20 -22.26 20.86 -24.58
CA ALA A 20 -21.80 22.01 -25.34
C ALA A 20 -21.12 21.53 -26.63
N ALA A 21 -21.49 22.12 -27.78
CA ALA A 21 -20.98 21.79 -29.11
C ALA A 21 -19.60 22.41 -29.44
N ALA A 22 -18.89 22.94 -28.44
CA ALA A 22 -17.56 23.51 -28.62
C ALA A 22 -16.50 22.43 -28.40
N GLU A 23 -15.45 22.43 -29.23
CA GLU A 23 -14.27 21.60 -29.02
C GLU A 23 -13.49 22.16 -27.82
N LEU A 24 -13.77 21.61 -26.64
CA LEU A 24 -13.08 21.99 -25.41
C LEU A 24 -11.63 21.52 -25.47
N THR A 25 -10.72 22.39 -25.07
CA THR A 25 -9.27 22.09 -25.05
C THR A 25 -8.69 22.32 -23.66
N GLY A 26 -7.61 21.62 -23.34
CA GLY A 26 -6.74 21.83 -22.20
C GLY A 26 -5.29 22.06 -22.60
N LYS A 27 -4.40 22.00 -21.61
CA LYS A 27 -2.95 22.17 -21.76
C LYS A 27 -2.24 21.00 -21.07
N ILE A 28 -1.24 20.41 -21.72
CA ILE A 28 -0.32 19.46 -21.09
C ILE A 28 0.99 20.18 -20.80
N GLN A 29 1.49 20.11 -19.57
CA GLN A 29 2.86 20.53 -19.25
C GLN A 29 3.54 19.48 -18.38
N GLY A 30 4.85 19.58 -18.27
CA GLY A 30 5.59 18.81 -17.30
C GLY A 30 7.07 19.09 -17.40
N GLN A 31 7.82 18.31 -16.64
CA GLN A 31 9.27 18.31 -16.67
C GLN A 31 9.79 16.92 -17.06
N VAL A 32 10.86 16.91 -17.84
CA VAL A 32 11.60 15.70 -18.20
C VAL A 32 12.99 15.74 -17.58
N ILE A 33 13.33 14.68 -16.86
CA ILE A 33 14.59 14.56 -16.13
C ILE A 33 15.27 13.21 -16.44
N ASP A 34 16.59 13.16 -16.24
CA ASP A 34 17.36 11.91 -16.22
C ASP A 34 16.97 11.12 -14.97
N GLN A 35 16.60 9.85 -15.13
CA GLN A 35 16.13 9.01 -14.03
C GLN A 35 17.22 8.72 -12.98
N GLU A 36 18.50 8.65 -13.38
CA GLU A 36 19.59 8.32 -12.45
C GLU A 36 20.13 9.54 -11.70
N THR A 37 20.05 10.72 -12.31
CA THR A 37 20.69 11.94 -11.77
C THR A 37 19.69 13.02 -11.36
N LEU A 38 18.41 12.85 -11.71
CA LEU A 38 17.32 13.82 -11.55
C LEU A 38 17.61 15.18 -12.20
N THR A 39 18.56 15.23 -13.11
CA THR A 39 18.93 16.46 -13.81
C THR A 39 17.98 16.72 -14.97
N PRO A 40 17.60 17.98 -15.24
CA PRO A 40 16.72 18.28 -16.36
C PRO A 40 17.32 17.94 -17.72
N LEU A 41 16.49 17.40 -18.60
CA LEU A 41 16.88 17.01 -19.96
C LEU A 41 16.38 18.01 -20.99
N PRO A 42 17.25 18.85 -21.58
CA PRO A 42 16.88 19.76 -22.65
C PRO A 42 16.81 19.09 -24.02
N GLY A 43 15.84 19.49 -24.84
CA GLY A 43 15.69 19.00 -26.22
C GLY A 43 15.04 17.63 -26.36
N VAL A 44 14.38 17.12 -25.32
CA VAL A 44 13.57 15.90 -25.39
C VAL A 44 12.36 16.16 -26.27
N ASN A 45 12.11 15.28 -27.24
CA ASN A 45 10.90 15.34 -28.06
C ASN A 45 9.72 14.78 -27.27
N VAL A 46 8.68 15.60 -27.09
CA VAL A 46 7.44 15.22 -26.40
C VAL A 46 6.28 15.33 -27.38
N PHE A 47 5.54 14.25 -27.59
CA PHE A 47 4.43 14.26 -28.55
C PHE A 47 3.30 13.32 -28.18
N ILE A 48 2.10 13.65 -28.61
CA ILE A 48 0.89 12.84 -28.39
C ILE A 48 0.76 11.81 -29.52
N GLU A 49 0.59 10.52 -29.17
CA GLU A 49 0.51 9.43 -30.14
C GLU A 49 -0.55 9.70 -31.23
N LYS A 50 -0.19 9.48 -32.50
CA LYS A 50 -1.07 9.65 -33.69
C LYS A 50 -1.63 11.07 -33.85
N SER A 51 -0.90 12.08 -33.40
CA SER A 51 -1.25 13.48 -33.60
C SER A 51 -0.05 14.31 -34.05
N MET A 52 -0.31 15.57 -34.42
CA MET A 52 0.73 16.58 -34.67
C MET A 52 1.03 17.43 -33.42
N TRP A 53 0.40 17.13 -32.27
CA TRP A 53 0.63 17.88 -31.04
C TRP A 53 1.91 17.41 -30.35
N GLY A 54 2.82 18.35 -30.12
CA GLY A 54 4.08 18.07 -29.47
C GLY A 54 4.83 19.34 -29.10
N ALA A 55 5.90 19.16 -28.35
CA ALA A 55 6.83 20.19 -27.92
C ALA A 55 8.23 19.58 -27.76
N ALA A 56 9.23 20.45 -27.60
CA ALA A 56 10.55 20.05 -27.12
C ALA A 56 10.77 20.65 -25.73
N THR A 57 11.53 19.97 -24.89
CA THR A 57 11.87 20.49 -23.56
C THR A 57 12.89 21.62 -23.64
N ASP A 58 12.74 22.61 -22.76
CA ASP A 58 13.65 23.74 -22.61
C ASP A 58 14.92 23.39 -21.79
N THR A 59 15.74 24.40 -21.47
CA THR A 59 16.98 24.22 -20.69
C THR A 59 16.76 23.69 -19.27
N ASN A 60 15.55 23.83 -18.73
CA ASN A 60 15.14 23.33 -17.42
C ASN A 60 14.34 22.03 -17.54
N GLY A 61 14.34 21.38 -18.71
CA GLY A 61 13.60 20.15 -18.98
C GLY A 61 12.08 20.36 -19.06
N GLN A 62 11.58 21.59 -19.06
CA GLN A 62 10.15 21.89 -19.05
C GLN A 62 9.59 21.93 -20.46
N TYR A 63 8.34 21.50 -20.63
CA TYR A 63 7.63 21.59 -21.91
C TYR A 63 6.17 21.99 -21.72
N SER A 64 5.53 22.45 -22.80
CA SER A 64 4.11 22.79 -22.81
C SER A 64 3.49 22.49 -24.18
N ILE A 65 2.40 21.73 -24.19
CA ILE A 65 1.56 21.47 -25.36
C ILE A 65 0.19 22.12 -25.10
N ALA A 66 -0.10 23.22 -25.79
CA ALA A 66 -1.34 23.97 -25.62
C ALA A 66 -2.44 23.49 -26.58
N GLN A 67 -3.69 23.83 -26.26
CA GLN A 67 -4.86 23.59 -27.13
C GLN A 67 -5.05 22.11 -27.50
N VAL A 68 -4.80 21.22 -26.55
CA VAL A 68 -5.03 19.78 -26.73
C VAL A 68 -6.52 19.52 -26.51
N PRO A 69 -7.26 18.91 -27.44
CA PRO A 69 -8.67 18.59 -27.22
C PRO A 69 -8.87 17.73 -25.96
N VAL A 70 -10.03 17.87 -25.31
CA VAL A 70 -10.37 17.08 -24.14
C VAL A 70 -10.47 15.60 -24.51
N GLY A 71 -9.75 14.74 -23.77
CA GLY A 71 -9.72 13.32 -24.06
C GLY A 71 -8.65 12.54 -23.30
N SER A 72 -8.57 11.24 -23.64
CA SER A 72 -7.56 10.32 -23.09
C SER A 72 -6.47 10.10 -24.14
N TYR A 73 -5.21 10.35 -23.77
CA TYR A 73 -4.07 10.32 -24.69
C TYR A 73 -2.93 9.45 -24.16
N GLN A 74 -2.00 9.15 -25.06
CA GLN A 74 -0.68 8.62 -24.74
C GLN A 74 0.35 9.69 -25.09
N VAL A 75 1.22 10.02 -24.15
CA VAL A 75 2.30 10.99 -24.33
C VAL A 75 3.63 10.25 -24.42
N ILE A 76 4.40 10.56 -25.45
CA ILE A 76 5.66 9.88 -25.77
C ILE A 76 6.80 10.86 -25.56
N PHE A 77 7.83 10.38 -24.86
CA PHE A 77 9.07 11.10 -24.60
C PHE A 77 10.22 10.35 -25.27
N SER A 78 11.00 11.04 -26.10
CA SER A 78 12.10 10.44 -26.85
C SER A 78 13.31 11.36 -26.90
N PHE A 79 14.48 10.82 -26.54
CA PHE A 79 15.73 11.56 -26.55
C PHE A 79 16.91 10.63 -26.85
N ILE A 80 17.90 11.11 -27.61
CA ILE A 80 19.04 10.29 -28.02
C ILE A 80 19.89 9.93 -26.79
N GLY A 81 20.26 8.65 -26.67
CA GLY A 81 20.99 8.13 -25.51
C GLY A 81 20.10 7.82 -24.29
N TYR A 82 18.78 7.83 -24.48
CA TYR A 82 17.80 7.49 -23.45
C TYR A 82 16.74 6.57 -24.04
N ARG A 83 16.20 5.71 -23.19
CA ARG A 83 15.08 4.86 -23.53
C ARG A 83 13.83 5.70 -23.71
N ARG A 84 13.07 5.43 -24.77
CA ARG A 84 11.76 6.05 -25.00
C ARG A 84 10.79 5.68 -23.86
N VAL A 85 10.05 6.66 -23.37
CA VAL A 85 9.02 6.47 -22.33
C VAL A 85 7.64 6.79 -22.93
N VAL A 86 6.66 5.93 -22.67
CA VAL A 86 5.26 6.14 -23.06
C VAL A 86 4.39 6.19 -21.81
N ILE A 87 3.80 7.35 -21.53
CA ILE A 87 2.83 7.52 -20.46
C ILE A 87 1.44 7.37 -21.06
N THR A 88 0.73 6.31 -20.62
CA THR A 88 -0.66 6.07 -21.00
C THR A 88 -1.61 6.84 -20.10
N ASP A 89 -2.90 6.79 -20.43
CA ASP A 89 -3.96 7.30 -19.54
C ASP A 89 -3.87 8.79 -19.23
N VAL A 90 -3.26 9.60 -20.10
CA VAL A 90 -3.17 11.06 -19.88
C VAL A 90 -4.54 11.69 -20.15
N ILE A 91 -5.20 12.16 -19.09
CA ILE A 91 -6.53 12.78 -19.17
C ILE A 91 -6.39 14.30 -19.31
N VAL A 92 -6.74 14.81 -20.48
CA VAL A 92 -6.80 16.26 -20.73
C VAL A 92 -8.19 16.77 -20.37
N LYS A 93 -8.25 17.68 -19.40
CA LYS A 93 -9.47 18.31 -18.87
C LYS A 93 -9.66 19.71 -19.49
N SER A 94 -10.91 20.16 -19.64
CA SER A 94 -11.23 21.45 -20.28
C SER A 94 -10.66 22.63 -19.49
N ASN A 95 -9.99 23.56 -20.18
CA ASN A 95 -9.38 24.77 -19.62
C ASN A 95 -8.53 24.52 -18.36
N ARG A 96 -7.92 23.34 -18.29
CA ARG A 96 -7.09 22.90 -17.17
C ARG A 96 -5.72 22.47 -17.64
N LEU A 97 -4.81 22.52 -16.68
CA LEU A 97 -3.46 22.02 -16.80
C LEU A 97 -3.42 20.55 -16.40
N THR A 98 -3.00 19.68 -17.32
CA THR A 98 -2.65 18.30 -17.05
C THR A 98 -1.13 18.21 -16.92
N MET A 99 -0.65 17.92 -15.70
CA MET A 99 0.78 17.72 -15.43
C MET A 99 1.20 16.30 -15.81
N VAL A 100 2.24 16.17 -16.64
CA VAL A 100 2.79 14.89 -17.08
C VAL A 100 4.30 14.98 -17.06
N ASN A 101 4.90 14.53 -15.95
CA ASN A 101 6.35 14.45 -15.80
C ASN A 101 6.87 13.13 -16.33
N ALA A 102 8.13 13.10 -16.77
CA ALA A 102 8.78 11.88 -17.23
C ALA A 102 10.22 11.79 -16.75
N GLU A 103 10.60 10.62 -16.27
CA GLU A 103 11.97 10.26 -15.96
C GLU A 103 12.46 9.32 -17.06
N LEU A 104 13.54 9.71 -17.75
CA LEU A 104 14.08 8.93 -18.86
C LEU A 104 15.26 8.08 -18.38
N PRO A 105 15.17 6.74 -18.50
CA PRO A 105 16.30 5.85 -18.23
C PRO A 105 17.39 6.07 -19.29
N PRO A 106 18.65 6.27 -18.90
CA PRO A 106 19.77 6.29 -19.84
C PRO A 106 19.91 4.97 -20.59
N GLU A 107 20.31 5.02 -21.86
CA GLU A 107 20.49 3.83 -22.71
C GLU A 107 21.87 3.89 -23.39
N VAL A 108 22.63 2.79 -23.32
CA VAL A 108 23.93 2.69 -23.99
C VAL A 108 23.70 2.48 -25.47
N LEU A 109 24.13 3.45 -26.28
CA LEU A 109 24.04 3.38 -27.74
C LEU A 109 25.03 2.32 -28.27
N GLU A 110 24.53 1.20 -28.76
CA GLU A 110 25.32 0.27 -29.58
C GLU A 110 25.26 0.68 -31.06
N LEU A 111 26.40 0.60 -31.76
CA LEU A 111 26.54 1.02 -33.17
C LEU A 111 25.80 0.08 -34.16
N GLU A 112 25.31 -1.07 -33.70
CA GLU A 112 24.47 -1.97 -34.49
C GLU A 112 22.98 -1.72 -34.19
N GLY A 113 22.22 -1.39 -35.24
CA GLY A 113 20.85 -0.87 -35.19
C GLY A 113 19.79 -1.85 -34.68
N VAL A 114 19.85 -2.20 -33.40
CA VAL A 114 18.72 -2.80 -32.70
C VAL A 114 17.91 -1.64 -32.12
N SER A 115 16.80 -1.30 -32.78
CA SER A 115 15.78 -0.41 -32.21
C SER A 115 15.16 -1.13 -31.02
N ILE A 116 15.58 -0.76 -29.81
CA ILE A 116 14.91 -1.16 -28.58
C ILE A 116 13.65 -0.29 -28.47
N VAL A 117 12.50 -0.95 -28.42
CA VAL A 117 11.22 -0.27 -28.21
C VAL A 117 11.14 0.10 -26.74
N GLY A 118 11.47 1.35 -26.41
CA GLY A 118 11.17 1.91 -25.09
C GLY A 118 9.67 1.81 -24.79
N GLY A 119 9.34 1.40 -23.55
CA GLY A 119 8.11 0.66 -23.26
C GLY A 119 7.01 1.45 -22.54
N TYR A 120 5.82 0.86 -22.56
CA TYR A 120 4.62 1.25 -21.79
C TYR A 120 4.74 1.00 -20.27
N PHE A 121 5.88 0.47 -19.85
CA PHE A 121 6.16 0.01 -18.50
C PHE A 121 7.35 0.80 -17.96
N THR A 122 7.19 1.36 -16.77
CA THR A 122 8.09 2.38 -16.23
C THR A 122 9.02 1.85 -15.14
N GLU A 123 8.99 0.55 -14.83
CA GLU A 123 9.93 -0.03 -13.87
C GLU A 123 11.38 0.15 -14.38
N THR A 124 12.28 0.49 -13.46
CA THR A 124 13.70 0.70 -13.78
C THR A 124 14.41 -0.64 -14.00
N GLU A 125 15.49 -0.64 -14.79
CA GLU A 125 16.30 -1.86 -14.98
C GLU A 125 17.00 -2.34 -13.72
N ASP A 126 17.18 -1.45 -12.73
CA ASP A 126 17.71 -1.77 -11.42
C ASP A 126 16.61 -2.03 -10.38
N ALA A 127 15.35 -2.12 -10.80
CA ALA A 127 14.30 -2.71 -9.99
C ALA A 127 14.29 -4.24 -10.17
N PRO A 128 14.02 -5.02 -9.10
CA PRO A 128 13.73 -6.43 -9.25
C PRO A 128 12.45 -6.63 -10.06
N LEU A 129 12.30 -7.77 -10.75
CA LEU A 129 11.06 -8.12 -11.46
C LEU A 129 9.83 -8.14 -10.55
N SER A 130 10.03 -8.34 -9.24
CA SER A 130 8.99 -8.29 -8.21
C SER A 130 8.48 -6.87 -7.90
N ALA A 131 9.00 -5.85 -8.59
CA ALA A 131 8.51 -4.47 -8.54
C ALA A 131 7.37 -4.25 -9.54
N THR A 132 6.34 -3.52 -9.13
CA THR A 132 5.26 -3.08 -10.01
C THR A 132 4.99 -1.61 -9.77
N SER A 133 4.98 -0.81 -10.83
CA SER A 133 4.68 0.62 -10.75
C SER A 133 3.28 0.91 -11.30
N LEU A 134 2.51 1.71 -10.54
CA LEU A 134 1.17 2.15 -10.93
C LEU A 134 1.09 3.67 -10.82
N ARG A 135 0.52 4.31 -11.84
CA ARG A 135 0.27 5.76 -11.87
C ARG A 135 -1.12 6.12 -11.38
N TYR A 136 -1.33 7.39 -11.07
CA TYR A 136 -2.60 7.96 -10.62
C TYR A 136 -3.86 7.40 -11.33
N GLU A 137 -3.92 7.43 -12.68
CA GLU A 137 -5.15 6.97 -13.38
C GLU A 137 -5.34 5.45 -13.31
N GLU A 138 -4.28 4.65 -13.16
CA GLU A 138 -4.41 3.21 -12.90
C GLU A 138 -5.01 2.96 -11.51
N ILE A 139 -4.64 3.79 -10.53
CA ILE A 139 -5.09 3.75 -9.14
C ILE A 139 -6.57 4.18 -9.04
N ARG A 140 -6.90 5.36 -9.58
CA ARG A 140 -8.22 6.02 -9.48
C ARG A 140 -9.36 5.16 -10.03
N ARG A 141 -9.10 4.42 -11.12
CA ARG A 141 -10.11 3.61 -11.84
C ARG A 141 -10.30 2.19 -11.30
N SER A 142 -9.47 1.74 -10.36
CA SER A 142 -9.55 0.38 -9.83
C SER A 142 -10.89 0.12 -9.11
N PRO A 143 -11.71 -0.85 -9.55
CA PRO A 143 -13.00 -1.16 -8.94
C PRO A 143 -12.85 -1.78 -7.54
N GLY A 144 -13.64 -1.31 -6.58
CA GLY A 144 -13.60 -1.83 -5.20
C GLY A 144 -12.35 -1.47 -4.39
N ALA A 145 -11.47 -0.62 -4.95
CA ALA A 145 -10.33 -0.05 -4.23
C ALA A 145 -10.73 1.05 -3.26
N HIS A 146 -11.86 1.75 -3.45
CA HIS A 146 -12.34 2.83 -2.56
C HIS A 146 -11.33 3.97 -2.34
N GLY A 147 -10.46 4.25 -3.31
CA GLY A 147 -9.39 5.25 -3.13
C GLY A 147 -8.33 4.81 -2.12
N ASP A 148 -8.09 3.51 -1.99
CA ASP A 148 -7.10 2.93 -1.08
C ASP A 148 -6.02 2.17 -1.86
N VAL A 149 -4.79 2.68 -1.81
CA VAL A 149 -3.62 2.10 -2.47
C VAL A 149 -3.34 0.66 -2.07
N SER A 150 -3.66 0.27 -0.84
CA SER A 150 -3.44 -1.09 -0.34
C SER A 150 -4.37 -2.09 -1.04
N ARG A 151 -5.60 -1.68 -1.37
CA ARG A 151 -6.55 -2.53 -2.09
C ARG A 151 -6.22 -2.64 -3.57
N ILE A 152 -5.56 -1.64 -4.14
CA ILE A 152 -5.17 -1.63 -5.57
C ILE A 152 -4.09 -2.68 -5.84
N VAL A 153 -3.10 -2.81 -4.96
CA VAL A 153 -2.06 -3.83 -5.11
C VAL A 153 -2.56 -5.26 -4.84
N ALA A 154 -3.77 -5.44 -4.30
CA ALA A 154 -4.35 -6.76 -4.06
C ALA A 154 -4.68 -7.55 -5.35
N VAL A 155 -4.63 -6.89 -6.52
CA VAL A 155 -4.71 -7.58 -7.82
C VAL A 155 -3.43 -8.34 -8.18
N LEU A 156 -2.29 -7.99 -7.55
CA LEU A 156 -1.01 -8.60 -7.83
C LEU A 156 -0.96 -10.05 -7.29
N PRO A 157 -0.25 -10.98 -7.97
CA PRO A 157 -0.20 -12.39 -7.54
C PRO A 157 0.48 -12.58 -6.19
N SER A 158 1.26 -11.59 -5.74
CA SER A 158 2.02 -11.62 -4.50
C SER A 158 1.24 -11.15 -3.27
N VAL A 159 0.03 -10.57 -3.44
CA VAL A 159 -0.74 -9.94 -2.36
C VAL A 159 -2.06 -10.66 -2.13
N ALA A 160 -2.15 -11.43 -1.05
CA ALA A 160 -3.37 -12.16 -0.71
C ALA A 160 -4.37 -11.25 0.06
N PRO A 161 -5.68 -11.27 -0.31
CA PRO A 161 -6.69 -10.56 0.46
C PRO A 161 -6.90 -11.23 1.82
N SER A 162 -7.08 -10.46 2.89
CA SER A 162 -7.34 -11.00 4.23
C SER A 162 -8.84 -11.18 4.52
N THR A 163 -9.62 -10.14 4.25
CA THR A 163 -11.09 -9.98 4.35
C THR A 163 -11.48 -8.79 3.47
N ASP A 164 -12.77 -8.58 3.22
CA ASP A 164 -13.29 -7.40 2.53
C ASP A 164 -13.36 -6.15 3.42
N GLN A 165 -13.40 -6.35 4.73
CA GLN A 165 -13.48 -5.32 5.76
C GLN A 165 -12.14 -4.67 6.09
N THR A 166 -11.01 -5.28 5.75
CA THR A 166 -9.68 -4.73 6.03
C THR A 166 -8.76 -4.77 4.83
N ASN A 167 -7.86 -3.80 4.74
CA ASN A 167 -6.91 -3.65 3.64
C ASN A 167 -5.51 -4.22 3.97
N ASN A 168 -5.45 -5.25 4.82
CA ASN A 168 -4.19 -5.90 5.18
C ASN A 168 -3.43 -6.39 3.94
N LEU A 169 -2.16 -5.99 3.83
CA LEU A 169 -1.25 -6.45 2.78
C LEU A 169 -0.56 -7.74 3.20
N VAL A 170 -1.11 -8.89 2.83
CA VAL A 170 -0.49 -10.20 3.09
C VAL A 170 0.40 -10.57 1.90
N VAL A 171 1.66 -10.16 1.96
CA VAL A 171 2.61 -10.33 0.84
C VAL A 171 3.38 -11.63 0.97
N ARG A 172 3.20 -12.55 0.00
CA ARG A 172 3.86 -13.85 -0.05
C ARG A 172 3.75 -14.63 1.28
N GLY A 173 2.59 -14.57 1.93
CA GLY A 173 2.32 -15.25 3.20
C GLY A 173 3.02 -14.65 4.43
N GLY A 174 3.56 -13.43 4.32
CA GLY A 174 4.08 -12.66 5.45
C GLY A 174 2.99 -11.94 6.23
N ASN A 175 3.31 -11.56 7.47
CA ASN A 175 2.42 -10.77 8.32
C ASN A 175 2.26 -9.34 7.77
N PRO A 176 1.09 -8.70 7.85
CA PRO A 176 0.90 -7.32 7.41
C PRO A 176 1.89 -6.30 8.01
N GLY A 177 2.35 -6.52 9.25
CA GLY A 177 3.39 -5.70 9.90
C GLY A 177 4.79 -5.84 9.29
N GLU A 178 5.00 -6.76 8.34
CA GLU A 178 6.27 -6.94 7.62
C GLU A 178 6.45 -5.98 6.43
N ASN A 179 5.46 -5.12 6.14
CA ASN A 179 5.44 -4.22 4.98
C ASN A 179 5.86 -2.79 5.35
N GLY A 180 6.64 -2.13 4.49
CA GLY A 180 7.07 -0.75 4.65
C GLY A 180 6.33 0.21 3.71
N PHE A 181 6.05 1.41 4.20
CA PHE A 181 5.43 2.49 3.43
C PHE A 181 6.35 3.70 3.47
N TYR A 182 6.62 4.28 2.31
CA TYR A 182 7.37 5.51 2.16
C TYR A 182 6.57 6.48 1.29
N VAL A 183 6.52 7.75 1.69
CA VAL A 183 5.93 8.84 0.90
C VAL A 183 7.00 9.92 0.76
N ASP A 184 7.39 10.25 -0.47
CA ASP A 184 8.43 11.23 -0.76
C ASP A 184 9.71 11.03 0.08
N ASN A 185 10.23 9.80 0.13
CA ASN A 185 11.39 9.37 0.93
C ASN A 185 11.21 9.40 2.47
N ILE A 186 10.04 9.77 2.98
CA ILE A 186 9.71 9.73 4.42
C ILE A 186 9.00 8.42 4.73
N GLN A 187 9.49 7.66 5.72
CA GLN A 187 8.80 6.45 6.14
C GLN A 187 7.52 6.79 6.89
N ILE A 188 6.41 6.16 6.50
CA ILE A 188 5.12 6.25 7.17
C ILE A 188 4.90 4.94 7.94
N LEU A 189 4.53 5.04 9.22
CA LEU A 189 4.34 3.85 10.07
C LEU A 189 3.16 3.01 9.59
N ASN A 190 2.04 3.67 9.33
CA ASN A 190 0.80 3.06 8.89
C ASN A 190 0.03 4.05 8.02
N ILE A 191 -0.62 3.53 6.97
CA ILE A 191 -1.35 4.31 5.97
C ILE A 191 -2.86 4.09 6.06
N ASN A 192 -3.37 3.58 7.18
CA ASN A 192 -4.74 3.11 7.34
C ASN A 192 -5.45 3.68 8.58
N HIS A 193 -6.74 3.92 8.43
CA HIS A 193 -7.69 4.22 9.50
C HIS A 193 -8.07 2.94 10.24
N PHE A 194 -8.28 3.07 11.56
CA PHE A 194 -8.57 1.96 12.48
C PHE A 194 -7.53 0.82 12.42
N PRO A 195 -6.22 1.13 12.50
CA PRO A 195 -5.22 0.08 12.49
C PRO A 195 -5.23 -0.71 13.80
N THR A 196 -4.93 -2.00 13.70
CA THR A 196 -4.61 -2.80 14.88
C THR A 196 -3.17 -2.54 15.31
N GLN A 197 -2.96 -2.20 16.59
CA GLN A 197 -1.63 -1.99 17.15
C GLN A 197 -0.74 -3.24 16.99
N GLY A 198 0.49 -3.07 16.49
CA GLY A 198 1.40 -4.18 16.15
C GLY A 198 1.10 -4.85 14.80
N SER A 199 0.17 -4.31 14.00
CA SER A 199 -0.09 -4.69 12.62
C SER A 199 -0.08 -3.45 11.70
N ALA A 200 -0.40 -3.63 10.42
CA ALA A 200 -0.37 -2.55 9.43
C ALA A 200 -1.67 -2.33 8.64
N GLY A 201 -2.68 -3.20 8.76
CA GLY A 201 -3.95 -3.01 8.05
C GLY A 201 -5.00 -2.28 8.88
N GLY A 202 -6.01 -1.76 8.20
CA GLY A 202 -7.18 -1.08 8.77
C GLY A 202 -8.39 -1.20 7.85
N ALA A 203 -9.47 -0.47 8.14
CA ALA A 203 -10.71 -0.55 7.36
C ALA A 203 -10.62 0.20 6.01
N LEU A 204 -9.93 1.34 6.03
CA LEU A 204 -9.80 2.30 4.93
C LEU A 204 -8.38 2.90 4.91
N GLY A 205 -7.86 3.24 3.74
CA GLY A 205 -6.60 3.95 3.59
C GLY A 205 -6.72 5.44 3.93
N ILE A 206 -5.69 6.01 4.58
CA ILE A 206 -5.54 7.44 4.90
C ILE A 206 -5.12 8.22 3.64
N LEU A 207 -4.24 7.65 2.81
CA LEU A 207 -3.67 8.37 1.68
C LEU A 207 -4.74 8.71 0.65
N ASN A 208 -4.82 9.98 0.28
CA ASN A 208 -5.72 10.42 -0.77
C ASN A 208 -5.06 10.11 -2.11
N VAL A 209 -5.71 9.27 -2.92
CA VAL A 209 -5.19 8.89 -4.24
C VAL A 209 -4.96 10.08 -5.16
N GLU A 210 -5.67 11.20 -4.96
CA GLU A 210 -5.48 12.46 -5.68
C GLU A 210 -4.12 13.12 -5.43
N PHE A 211 -3.44 12.78 -4.33
CA PHE A 211 -2.11 13.27 -4.04
C PHE A 211 -1.02 12.45 -4.74
N ILE A 212 -1.33 11.24 -5.20
CA ILE A 212 -0.34 10.29 -5.69
C ILE A 212 -0.06 10.56 -7.17
N ASP A 213 1.21 10.74 -7.54
CA ASP A 213 1.65 10.75 -8.93
C ASP A 213 1.82 9.30 -9.41
N ASP A 214 2.63 8.55 -8.66
CA ASP A 214 2.83 7.12 -8.81
C ASP A 214 3.22 6.46 -7.48
N PHE A 215 3.21 5.13 -7.46
CA PHE A 215 3.96 4.38 -6.48
C PHE A 215 4.58 3.13 -7.11
N SER A 216 5.66 2.66 -6.49
CA SER A 216 6.32 1.39 -6.79
C SER A 216 6.14 0.42 -5.63
N PHE A 217 5.62 -0.76 -5.92
CA PHE A 217 5.42 -1.82 -4.94
C PHE A 217 6.40 -2.97 -5.19
N TYR A 218 7.29 -3.20 -4.23
CA TYR A 218 8.29 -4.26 -4.24
C TYR A 218 7.80 -5.43 -3.39
N SER A 219 7.40 -6.53 -4.02
CA SER A 219 6.91 -7.74 -3.33
C SER A 219 8.03 -8.69 -2.83
N GLY A 220 9.28 -8.26 -2.97
CA GLY A 220 10.50 -8.92 -2.53
C GLY A 220 11.71 -8.33 -3.25
N GLY A 221 12.92 -8.72 -2.85
CA GLY A 221 14.14 -8.33 -3.59
C GLY A 221 14.48 -6.83 -3.56
N PHE A 222 13.88 -6.05 -2.66
CA PHE A 222 14.07 -4.60 -2.60
C PHE A 222 15.48 -4.20 -2.13
N SER A 223 15.97 -3.07 -2.65
CA SER A 223 17.35 -2.60 -2.50
C SER A 223 17.72 -2.24 -1.06
N ALA A 224 19.02 -2.18 -0.74
CA ALA A 224 19.53 -1.92 0.61
C ALA A 224 19.17 -0.53 1.18
N ALA A 225 18.60 0.35 0.35
CA ALA A 225 18.07 1.64 0.79
C ALA A 225 16.88 1.47 1.77
N PHE A 226 16.12 0.38 1.67
CA PHE A 226 14.98 0.14 2.56
C PHE A 226 15.35 -0.78 3.73
N ALA A 227 14.90 -0.37 4.92
CA ALA A 227 15.27 -0.94 6.20
C ALA A 227 14.06 -1.53 6.94
N ASP A 228 14.33 -2.37 7.94
CA ASP A 228 13.36 -2.75 8.98
C ASP A 228 12.08 -3.44 8.48
N ARG A 229 12.12 -4.15 7.36
CA ARG A 229 10.94 -4.82 6.77
C ARG A 229 11.32 -6.17 6.16
N LEU A 230 10.41 -7.14 6.21
CA LEU A 230 10.67 -8.53 5.78
C LEU A 230 9.89 -8.96 4.54
N SER A 231 8.82 -8.24 4.18
CA SER A 231 7.89 -8.68 3.13
C SER A 231 7.89 -7.78 1.90
N SER A 232 7.50 -6.51 2.05
CA SER A 232 7.38 -5.61 0.92
C SER A 232 7.74 -4.18 1.27
N VAL A 233 7.91 -3.37 0.23
CA VAL A 233 8.03 -1.92 0.32
C VAL A 233 7.06 -1.30 -0.68
N MET A 234 6.28 -0.33 -0.23
CA MET A 234 5.49 0.57 -1.07
C MET A 234 6.14 1.95 -1.01
N ASP A 235 6.70 2.39 -2.13
CA ASP A 235 7.37 3.69 -2.27
C ASP A 235 6.49 4.61 -3.10
N ILE A 236 5.95 5.65 -2.48
CA ILE A 236 4.88 6.50 -3.01
C ILE A 236 5.45 7.89 -3.28
N SER A 237 5.22 8.39 -4.49
CA SER A 237 5.54 9.75 -4.88
C SER A 237 4.28 10.59 -4.91
N PHE A 238 4.25 11.67 -4.14
CA PHE A 238 3.15 12.64 -4.24
C PHE A 238 3.41 13.60 -5.39
N ARG A 239 2.36 13.97 -6.13
CA ARG A 239 2.44 15.01 -7.15
C ARG A 239 2.66 16.39 -6.51
N GLN A 240 3.18 17.32 -7.30
CA GLN A 240 3.27 18.72 -6.89
C GLN A 240 1.94 19.44 -7.15
N GLY A 241 1.69 20.52 -6.40
CA GLY A 241 0.56 21.40 -6.68
C GLY A 241 0.75 22.23 -7.95
N ASN A 242 -0.31 22.88 -8.40
CA ASN A 242 -0.27 23.71 -9.60
C ASN A 242 0.57 24.98 -9.40
N ARG A 243 1.55 25.22 -10.28
CA ARG A 243 2.47 26.37 -10.20
C ARG A 243 1.99 27.62 -10.95
N GLU A 244 0.86 27.54 -11.64
CA GLU A 244 0.31 28.63 -12.46
C GLU A 244 -1.04 29.14 -11.91
N HIS A 245 -1.91 28.24 -11.44
CA HIS A 245 -3.31 28.54 -11.13
C HIS A 245 -3.75 27.93 -9.80
N LEU A 246 -4.74 28.56 -9.16
CA LEU A 246 -5.48 27.96 -8.06
C LEU A 246 -6.47 26.94 -8.64
N VAL A 247 -6.49 25.74 -8.07
CA VAL A 247 -7.43 24.68 -8.46
C VAL A 247 -8.08 24.11 -7.20
N GLY A 248 -9.39 23.87 -7.27
CA GLY A 248 -10.16 23.22 -6.22
C GLY A 248 -10.81 21.92 -6.70
N GLN A 249 -11.02 21.02 -5.75
CA GLN A 249 -11.75 19.78 -5.95
C GLN A 249 -12.60 19.45 -4.71
N VAL A 250 -13.78 18.91 -4.95
CA VAL A 250 -14.64 18.32 -3.92
C VAL A 250 -15.11 16.96 -4.37
N ASP A 251 -15.15 16.00 -3.45
CA ASP A 251 -15.61 14.66 -3.74
C ASP A 251 -16.51 14.11 -2.63
N LEU A 252 -17.41 13.21 -3.04
CA LEU A 252 -18.26 12.44 -2.15
C LEU A 252 -18.24 11.00 -2.64
N ASN A 253 -17.76 10.08 -1.82
CA ASN A 253 -17.66 8.66 -2.16
C ASN A 253 -17.82 7.77 -0.92
N TRP A 254 -17.57 6.46 -1.06
CA TRP A 254 -17.60 5.53 0.08
C TRP A 254 -16.69 5.93 1.24
N ALA A 255 -15.51 6.46 0.93
CA ALA A 255 -14.52 6.88 1.92
C ALA A 255 -14.84 8.25 2.56
N GLY A 256 -15.91 8.94 2.17
CA GLY A 256 -16.36 10.15 2.84
C GLY A 256 -16.58 11.34 1.91
N PHE A 257 -16.62 12.52 2.52
CA PHE A 257 -16.63 13.81 1.83
C PHE A 257 -15.22 14.41 1.90
N GLY A 258 -14.66 14.76 0.75
CA GLY A 258 -13.33 15.33 0.61
C GLY A 258 -13.36 16.72 -0.03
N VAL A 259 -12.41 17.57 0.40
CA VAL A 259 -12.13 18.88 -0.19
C VAL A 259 -10.64 19.00 -0.36
N MET A 260 -10.22 19.47 -1.53
CA MET A 260 -8.81 19.62 -1.88
C MET A 260 -8.59 20.94 -2.62
N GLY A 261 -7.41 21.53 -2.41
CA GLY A 261 -6.98 22.74 -3.08
C GLY A 261 -5.48 22.72 -3.37
N GLU A 262 -5.10 23.42 -4.42
CA GLU A 262 -3.70 23.58 -4.80
C GLU A 262 -3.46 24.92 -5.49
N GLY A 263 -2.22 25.39 -5.45
CA GLY A 263 -1.87 26.60 -6.18
C GLY A 263 -0.41 27.04 -6.06
N PRO A 264 -0.07 28.15 -6.73
CA PRO A 264 1.29 28.63 -6.79
C PRO A 264 1.75 29.23 -5.46
N LEU A 265 3.05 29.10 -5.19
CA LEU A 265 3.76 29.77 -4.12
C LEU A 265 4.93 30.56 -4.70
N ALA A 266 5.29 31.69 -4.07
CA ALA A 266 6.49 32.46 -4.39
C ALA A 266 6.66 32.80 -5.89
N ASN A 267 5.57 33.24 -6.54
CA ASN A 267 5.51 33.58 -7.96
C ASN A 267 5.93 32.41 -8.89
N GLY A 268 5.48 31.20 -8.60
CA GLY A 268 5.76 30.00 -9.41
C GLY A 268 7.04 29.25 -9.04
N ARG A 269 7.87 29.82 -8.13
CA ARG A 269 9.04 29.11 -7.56
C ARG A 269 8.66 27.99 -6.58
N GLY A 270 7.38 27.81 -6.31
CA GLY A 270 6.87 26.71 -5.50
C GLY A 270 5.40 26.47 -5.76
N SER A 271 4.86 25.45 -5.10
CA SER A 271 3.44 25.13 -5.09
C SER A 271 3.02 24.55 -3.75
N TRP A 272 1.73 24.60 -3.48
CA TRP A 272 1.12 23.90 -2.36
C TRP A 272 -0.03 23.03 -2.84
N LEU A 273 -0.27 21.94 -2.11
CA LEU A 273 -1.30 20.94 -2.31
C LEU A 273 -1.85 20.58 -0.93
N ALA A 274 -3.14 20.71 -0.68
CA ALA A 274 -3.74 20.40 0.62
C ALA A 274 -5.13 19.81 0.48
N GLY A 275 -5.48 18.87 1.35
CA GLY A 275 -6.75 18.17 1.30
C GLY A 275 -7.21 17.71 2.68
N LEU A 276 -8.52 17.66 2.86
CA LEU A 276 -9.20 17.21 4.06
C LEU A 276 -10.31 16.23 3.67
N ARG A 277 -10.49 15.16 4.43
CA ARG A 277 -11.57 14.20 4.23
C ARG A 277 -12.22 13.82 5.55
N ARG A 278 -13.55 13.62 5.54
CA ARG A 278 -14.33 13.22 6.72
C ARG A 278 -15.40 12.18 6.34
N SER A 279 -15.55 11.16 7.18
CA SER A 279 -16.65 10.20 7.10
C SER A 279 -18.02 10.87 7.31
N TYR A 280 -19.05 10.46 6.57
CA TYR A 280 -20.43 10.97 6.73
C TYR A 280 -21.44 9.90 7.17
N LEU A 281 -21.02 8.64 7.35
CA LEU A 281 -21.93 7.54 7.68
C LEU A 281 -22.65 7.78 9.02
N ASP A 282 -21.99 8.42 9.98
CA ASP A 282 -22.57 8.84 11.26
C ASP A 282 -23.67 9.90 11.09
N LEU A 283 -23.59 10.73 10.04
CA LEU A 283 -24.65 11.67 9.68
C LEU A 283 -25.83 10.94 9.04
N LEU A 284 -25.59 9.96 8.17
CA LEU A 284 -26.67 9.23 7.49
C LEU A 284 -27.47 8.33 8.43
N VAL A 285 -26.82 7.61 9.34
CA VAL A 285 -27.47 6.69 10.30
C VAL A 285 -28.38 7.44 11.28
N LYS A 286 -28.17 8.76 11.48
CA LYS A 286 -29.08 9.60 12.30
C LYS A 286 -30.41 9.94 11.61
N TYR A 287 -30.44 9.93 10.27
CA TYR A 287 -31.60 10.37 9.49
C TYR A 287 -32.28 9.23 8.71
N ILE A 288 -31.66 8.06 8.64
CA ILE A 288 -32.19 6.86 8.00
C ILE A 288 -32.25 5.77 9.07
N ASP A 289 -33.38 5.09 9.21
CA ASP A 289 -33.52 3.92 10.09
C ASP A 289 -32.78 2.73 9.45
N VAL A 290 -31.46 2.71 9.61
CA VAL A 290 -30.55 1.66 9.09
C VAL A 290 -30.33 0.54 10.12
N GLY A 291 -31.16 0.47 11.15
CA GLY A 291 -30.94 -0.39 12.31
C GLY A 291 -29.89 0.19 13.25
N ASN A 292 -29.75 -0.42 14.42
CA ASN A 292 -28.83 0.02 15.47
C ASN A 292 -27.37 -0.24 15.05
N THR A 293 -26.82 0.38 14.01
CA THR A 293 -25.43 0.14 13.55
C THR A 293 -24.47 1.21 14.06
N ILE A 294 -23.28 0.79 14.52
CA ILE A 294 -22.19 1.69 14.90
C ILE A 294 -21.51 2.19 13.62
N ALA A 295 -21.68 3.46 13.29
CA ALA A 295 -20.97 4.08 12.18
C ALA A 295 -19.59 4.60 12.66
N PRO A 296 -18.47 4.07 12.14
CA PRO A 296 -17.16 4.59 12.47
C PRO A 296 -17.02 6.03 11.99
N ARG A 297 -16.35 6.87 12.80
CA ARG A 297 -16.07 8.27 12.46
C ARG A 297 -14.58 8.43 12.26
N TYR A 298 -14.18 9.01 11.14
CA TYR A 298 -12.78 9.31 10.87
C TYR A 298 -12.64 10.61 10.11
N SER A 299 -11.48 11.23 10.23
CA SER A 299 -11.08 12.38 9.43
C SER A 299 -9.59 12.32 9.17
N ASP A 300 -9.19 12.76 7.98
CA ASP A 300 -7.78 12.84 7.59
C ASP A 300 -7.47 14.17 6.91
N ALA A 301 -6.20 14.54 6.97
CA ALA A 301 -5.63 15.76 6.41
C ALA A 301 -4.28 15.44 5.78
N GLN A 302 -4.04 15.97 4.59
CA GLN A 302 -2.79 15.79 3.86
C GLN A 302 -2.37 17.12 3.26
N ALA A 303 -1.08 17.43 3.33
CA ALA A 303 -0.52 18.62 2.72
C ALA A 303 0.89 18.38 2.19
N LYS A 304 1.20 18.99 1.04
CA LYS A 304 2.52 19.04 0.45
C LYS A 304 2.82 20.46 -0.03
N VAL A 305 3.94 21.01 0.41
CA VAL A 305 4.43 22.32 -0.05
C VAL A 305 5.82 22.13 -0.64
N VAL A 306 6.01 22.56 -1.88
CA VAL A 306 7.28 22.47 -2.58
C VAL A 306 7.81 23.88 -2.86
N PHE A 307 9.10 24.09 -2.61
CA PHE A 307 9.78 25.36 -2.86
C PHE A 307 11.15 25.11 -3.49
N ASP A 308 11.35 25.64 -4.68
CA ASP A 308 12.64 25.64 -5.35
C ASP A 308 13.46 26.84 -4.86
N ILE A 309 14.53 26.54 -4.11
CA ILE A 309 15.50 27.56 -3.71
C ILE A 309 16.19 28.10 -4.97
N ASN A 310 16.57 27.17 -5.85
CA ASN A 310 17.13 27.36 -7.18
C ASN A 310 16.94 26.05 -7.98
N PRO A 311 17.36 25.95 -9.26
CA PRO A 311 17.18 24.73 -10.06
C PRO A 311 17.79 23.45 -9.46
N ASP A 312 18.84 23.58 -8.64
CA ASP A 312 19.58 22.45 -8.08
C ASP A 312 19.07 22.05 -6.68
N HIS A 313 18.32 22.91 -6.01
CA HIS A 313 17.89 22.71 -4.63
C HIS A 313 16.39 22.93 -4.44
N GLN A 314 15.71 21.89 -3.97
CA GLN A 314 14.27 21.90 -3.70
C GLN A 314 13.98 21.45 -2.27
N LEU A 315 13.12 22.20 -1.58
CA LEU A 315 12.57 21.84 -0.28
C LEU A 315 11.13 21.36 -0.47
N THR A 316 10.77 20.29 0.24
CA THR A 316 9.40 19.77 0.32
C THR A 316 9.01 19.62 1.77
N LEU A 317 7.91 20.24 2.18
CA LEU A 317 7.24 19.97 3.46
C LEU A 317 6.05 19.05 3.18
N LEU A 318 5.92 17.97 3.95
CA LEU A 318 4.87 16.97 3.86
C LEU A 318 4.16 16.83 5.22
N GLU A 319 2.84 16.72 5.20
CA GLU A 319 2.02 16.35 6.36
C GLU A 319 0.99 15.28 5.94
N ILE A 320 0.86 14.24 6.74
CA ILE A 320 -0.19 13.21 6.64
C ILE A 320 -0.73 12.98 8.06
N GLY A 321 -2.01 13.26 8.29
CA GLY A 321 -2.66 13.12 9.59
C GLY A 321 -4.03 12.45 9.50
N ALA A 322 -4.37 11.67 10.51
CA ALA A 322 -5.64 10.97 10.64
C ALA A 322 -6.09 10.89 12.10
N VAL A 323 -7.40 10.99 12.31
CA VAL A 323 -8.06 10.79 13.60
C VAL A 323 -9.22 9.83 13.40
N ASP A 324 -9.29 8.82 14.27
CA ASP A 324 -10.32 7.78 14.27
C ASP A 324 -11.08 7.78 15.58
N GLU A 325 -12.40 7.72 15.50
CA GLU A 325 -13.32 7.67 16.63
C GLU A 325 -14.33 6.54 16.42
N ASN A 326 -14.38 5.62 17.38
CA ASN A 326 -15.38 4.57 17.42
C ASN A 326 -15.95 4.46 18.83
N HIS A 327 -17.22 4.81 19.00
CA HIS A 327 -17.92 4.67 20.28
C HIS A 327 -19.15 3.81 20.07
N ALA A 328 -18.98 2.54 20.36
CA ALA A 328 -20.07 1.60 20.46
C ALA A 328 -20.63 1.67 21.89
N ASP A 329 -21.93 1.93 22.05
CA ASP A 329 -22.58 1.71 23.34
C ASP A 329 -23.03 0.25 23.49
N ARG A 330 -23.24 -0.17 24.74
CA ARG A 330 -23.59 -1.55 25.06
C ARG A 330 -24.93 -1.97 24.47
N GLN A 331 -25.93 -1.09 24.42
CA GLN A 331 -27.25 -1.45 23.91
C GLN A 331 -27.17 -1.75 22.41
N THR A 332 -26.49 -0.88 21.67
CA THR A 332 -26.19 -1.09 20.26
C THR A 332 -25.44 -2.41 20.03
N ALA A 333 -24.48 -2.75 20.89
CA ALA A 333 -23.77 -4.03 20.81
C ALA A 333 -24.68 -5.24 21.04
N ILE A 334 -25.61 -5.18 22.00
CA ILE A 334 -26.63 -6.22 22.22
C ILE A 334 -27.49 -6.38 20.98
N ASP A 335 -27.99 -5.28 20.43
CA ASP A 335 -28.91 -5.29 19.29
C ASP A 335 -28.27 -5.87 18.02
N ASN A 336 -26.94 -5.68 17.86
CA ASN A 336 -26.16 -6.29 16.78
C ASN A 336 -25.58 -7.67 17.11
N LYS A 337 -25.87 -8.24 18.29
CA LYS A 337 -25.30 -9.52 18.75
C LYS A 337 -23.76 -9.51 18.77
N MET A 338 -23.17 -8.38 19.13
CA MET A 338 -21.74 -8.24 19.29
C MET A 338 -21.31 -8.77 20.65
N ILE A 339 -20.24 -9.56 20.68
CA ILE A 339 -19.68 -10.12 21.92
C ILE A 339 -18.93 -9.08 22.76
N ALA A 340 -18.45 -8.00 22.13
CA ALA A 340 -17.78 -6.89 22.80
C ALA A 340 -18.13 -5.56 22.14
N TYR A 341 -17.98 -4.48 22.90
CA TYR A 341 -18.11 -3.11 22.42
C TYR A 341 -16.92 -2.28 22.89
N MET A 342 -16.63 -1.19 22.20
CA MET A 342 -15.44 -0.40 22.47
C MET A 342 -15.65 1.11 22.36
N ASN A 343 -14.85 1.83 23.12
CA ASN A 343 -14.62 3.26 22.98
C ASN A 343 -13.16 3.45 22.54
N GLN A 344 -12.94 4.00 21.34
CA GLN A 344 -11.64 4.14 20.73
C GLN A 344 -11.47 5.54 20.15
N ASN A 345 -10.31 6.14 20.45
CA ASN A 345 -9.79 7.33 19.81
C ASN A 345 -8.36 7.05 19.36
N LEU A 346 -8.09 7.15 18.07
CA LEU A 346 -6.76 7.01 17.50
C LEU A 346 -6.33 8.31 16.85
N LEU A 347 -5.04 8.63 16.96
CA LEU A 347 -4.40 9.72 16.23
C LEU A 347 -3.16 9.15 15.56
N GLN A 348 -2.98 9.50 14.29
CA GLN A 348 -1.76 9.21 13.54
C GLN A 348 -1.36 10.48 12.79
N ASN A 349 -0.12 10.92 12.92
CA ASN A 349 0.37 12.12 12.23
C ASN A 349 1.85 11.99 11.90
N THR A 350 2.22 12.30 10.67
CA THR A 350 3.60 12.42 10.22
C THR A 350 3.79 13.78 9.58
N VAL A 351 4.78 14.54 10.07
CA VAL A 351 5.26 15.78 9.43
C VAL A 351 6.72 15.59 9.05
N GLY A 352 7.08 15.91 7.82
CA GLY A 352 8.45 15.78 7.35
C GLY A 352 8.89 16.88 6.40
N LEU A 353 10.19 17.18 6.46
CA LEU A 353 10.89 18.09 5.56
C LEU A 353 11.88 17.26 4.74
N ASN A 354 11.78 17.34 3.43
CA ASN A 354 12.72 16.74 2.50
C ASN A 354 13.49 17.82 1.73
N TRP A 355 14.80 17.65 1.58
CA TRP A 355 15.68 18.50 0.80
C TRP A 355 16.35 17.67 -0.30
N ARG A 356 16.01 17.98 -1.55
CA ARG A 356 16.71 17.48 -2.73
C ARG A 356 17.81 18.46 -3.12
N ALA A 357 19.03 17.96 -3.28
CA ALA A 357 20.19 18.73 -3.72
C ALA A 357 20.89 18.02 -4.89
N LEU A 358 20.97 18.66 -6.05
CA LEU A 358 21.76 18.17 -7.18
C LEU A 358 23.23 18.58 -6.97
N TRP A 359 24.16 17.64 -7.05
CA TRP A 359 25.60 17.89 -6.82
C TRP A 359 26.35 18.35 -8.08
N ASN A 360 25.72 18.14 -9.24
CA ASN A 360 26.09 18.54 -10.61
C ASN A 360 25.22 17.67 -11.56
N LYS A 361 25.70 17.35 -12.77
CA LYS A 361 25.02 16.46 -13.72
C LYS A 361 25.10 14.96 -13.39
N ASN A 362 25.87 14.57 -12.38
CA ASN A 362 26.23 13.18 -12.11
C ASN A 362 25.64 12.64 -10.81
N GLY A 363 24.94 13.44 -10.00
CA GLY A 363 24.38 12.90 -8.76
C GLY A 363 23.55 13.89 -7.95
N PHE A 364 22.83 13.33 -6.98
CA PHE A 364 21.95 14.08 -6.09
C PHE A 364 21.92 13.49 -4.69
N SER A 365 21.46 14.28 -3.73
CA SER A 365 21.02 13.85 -2.40
C SER A 365 19.53 14.09 -2.21
N ASN A 366 18.88 13.19 -1.50
CA ASN A 366 17.61 13.42 -0.81
C ASN A 366 17.85 13.28 0.70
N THR A 367 17.59 14.34 1.45
CA THR A 367 17.73 14.38 2.90
C THR A 367 16.40 14.72 3.56
N SER A 368 15.89 13.80 4.36
CA SER A 368 14.60 13.93 5.02
C SER A 368 14.76 13.95 6.54
N LEU A 369 14.02 14.86 7.18
CA LEU A 369 13.76 14.89 8.61
C LEU A 369 12.26 14.69 8.80
N ALA A 370 11.84 13.82 9.70
CA ALA A 370 10.42 13.65 10.00
C ALA A 370 10.15 13.35 11.48
N CYS A 371 8.95 13.71 11.91
CA CYS A 371 8.38 13.35 13.19
C CYS A 371 7.07 12.62 12.92
N THR A 372 6.96 11.38 13.40
CA THR A 372 5.71 10.61 13.39
C THR A 372 5.21 10.45 14.82
N ARG A 373 3.92 10.70 15.03
CA ARG A 373 3.21 10.47 16.29
C ARG A 373 2.03 9.55 16.03
N ASP A 374 1.90 8.53 16.86
CA ASP A 374 0.70 7.72 16.97
C ASP A 374 0.20 7.68 18.42
N GLN A 375 -1.11 7.59 18.59
CA GLN A 375 -1.75 7.52 19.89
C GLN A 375 -2.94 6.58 19.82
N TYR A 376 -3.02 5.67 20.79
CA TYR A 376 -4.12 4.74 20.97
C TYR A 376 -4.77 4.95 22.32
N HIS A 377 -6.04 5.35 22.31
CA HIS A 377 -6.89 5.38 23.50
C HIS A 377 -8.06 4.44 23.26
N GLU A 378 -8.04 3.26 23.86
CA GLU A 378 -9.09 2.25 23.68
C GLU A 378 -9.55 1.67 25.00
N ASP A 379 -10.86 1.53 25.17
CA ASP A 379 -11.47 0.74 26.22
C ASP A 379 -12.41 -0.27 25.56
N VAL A 380 -12.19 -1.56 25.81
CA VAL A 380 -13.02 -2.65 25.27
C VAL A 380 -13.72 -3.34 26.42
N PHE A 381 -14.99 -3.66 26.23
CA PHE A 381 -15.86 -4.26 27.24
C PHE A 381 -16.57 -5.47 26.65
N ASP A 382 -16.80 -6.47 27.50
CA ASP A 382 -17.68 -7.60 27.19
C ASP A 382 -19.13 -7.12 27.18
N THR A 383 -19.88 -7.45 26.12
CA THR A 383 -21.26 -6.99 25.97
C THR A 383 -22.18 -7.59 27.02
N GLY A 384 -22.03 -8.88 27.32
CA GLY A 384 -22.92 -9.59 28.25
C GLY A 384 -22.77 -9.07 29.68
N SER A 385 -21.55 -9.12 30.21
CA SER A 385 -21.19 -8.79 31.59
C SER A 385 -20.88 -7.32 31.84
N ASN A 386 -20.69 -6.50 30.80
CA ASN A 386 -20.24 -5.10 30.91
C ASN A 386 -18.87 -4.96 31.60
N ARG A 387 -18.08 -6.04 31.65
CA ARG A 387 -16.74 -6.07 32.25
C ARG A 387 -15.72 -5.52 31.27
N MET A 388 -14.82 -4.67 31.73
CA MET A 388 -13.67 -4.21 30.94
C MET A 388 -12.74 -5.39 30.61
N LEU A 389 -12.40 -5.52 29.33
CA LEU A 389 -11.52 -6.55 28.76
C LEU A 389 -10.11 -6.01 28.49
N LEU A 390 -10.05 -4.78 27.97
CA LEU A 390 -8.84 -4.08 27.55
C LEU A 390 -8.97 -2.60 27.92
N GLN A 391 -7.87 -2.02 28.40
CA GLN A 391 -7.62 -0.60 28.38
C GLN A 391 -6.25 -0.36 27.72
N ARG A 392 -6.21 0.51 26.72
CA ARG A 392 -4.99 0.90 26.00
C ARG A 392 -4.85 2.41 26.06
N ARG A 393 -3.71 2.88 26.54
CA ARG A 393 -3.28 4.28 26.59
C ARG A 393 -1.82 4.29 26.13
N SER A 394 -1.62 4.20 24.83
CA SER A 394 -0.29 4.15 24.22
C SER A 394 -0.04 5.39 23.37
N GLN A 395 1.20 5.87 23.38
CA GLN A 395 1.64 6.96 22.50
C GLN A 395 3.09 6.70 22.06
N ASN A 396 3.37 6.79 20.76
CA ASN A 396 4.75 6.77 20.28
C ASN A 396 5.08 8.05 19.53
N HIS A 397 6.36 8.43 19.62
CA HIS A 397 6.97 9.44 18.78
C HIS A 397 8.20 8.84 18.11
N ILE A 398 8.34 9.08 16.81
CA ILE A 398 9.46 8.63 16.01
C ILE A 398 10.06 9.84 15.33
N PHE A 399 11.28 10.22 15.72
CA PHE A 399 12.07 11.21 15.00
C PHE A 399 13.00 10.47 14.05
N SER A 400 12.89 10.73 12.75
CA SER A 400 13.70 10.07 11.73
C SER A 400 14.53 11.07 10.95
N PHE A 401 15.78 10.72 10.70
CA PHE A 401 16.65 11.36 9.72
C PHE A 401 17.05 10.32 8.67
N ARG A 402 16.90 10.65 7.39
CA ARG A 402 17.23 9.76 6.29
C ARG A 402 17.94 10.55 5.20
N ASN A 403 19.11 10.09 4.79
CA ASN A 403 19.85 10.65 3.67
C ASN A 403 20.15 9.54 2.67
N ILE A 404 19.83 9.80 1.40
CA ILE A 404 20.15 8.95 0.26
C ILE A 404 20.90 9.81 -0.74
N ASN A 405 22.00 9.28 -1.26
CA ASN A 405 22.76 9.89 -2.33
C ASN A 405 22.82 8.92 -3.49
N GLN A 406 22.74 9.46 -4.70
CA GLN A 406 22.94 8.70 -5.93
C GLN A 406 24.00 9.41 -6.77
N LEU A 407 24.97 8.64 -7.25
CA LEU A 407 26.12 9.13 -7.97
C LEU A 407 26.41 8.23 -9.17
N LYS A 408 26.23 8.77 -10.36
CA LYS A 408 26.65 8.20 -11.64
C LYS A 408 28.16 8.40 -11.80
N LEU A 409 28.92 7.32 -11.66
CA LEU A 409 30.38 7.34 -11.82
C LEU A 409 30.77 7.39 -13.31
N ASN A 410 30.06 6.62 -14.13
CA ASN A 410 30.17 6.58 -15.59
C ASN A 410 28.91 5.92 -16.19
N HIS A 411 28.87 5.73 -17.51
CA HIS A 411 27.70 5.14 -18.20
C HIS A 411 27.32 3.72 -17.75
N SER A 412 28.25 2.98 -17.14
CA SER A 412 28.05 1.59 -16.71
C SER A 412 28.01 1.43 -15.20
N ASN A 413 28.20 2.49 -14.41
CA ASN A 413 28.35 2.37 -12.96
C ASN A 413 27.64 3.51 -12.23
N THR A 414 26.67 3.13 -11.40
CA THR A 414 25.92 4.04 -10.54
C THR A 414 26.04 3.54 -9.10
N LEU A 415 26.33 4.44 -8.16
CA LEU A 415 26.35 4.15 -6.73
C LEU A 415 25.16 4.84 -6.07
N ALA A 416 24.43 4.12 -5.22
CA ALA A 416 23.49 4.70 -4.27
C ALA A 416 23.96 4.39 -2.86
N PHE A 417 24.07 5.39 -1.98
CA PHE A 417 24.54 5.18 -0.62
C PHE A 417 23.92 6.19 0.33
N GLY A 418 23.79 5.81 1.59
CA GLY A 418 23.09 6.66 2.53
C GLY A 418 23.12 6.16 3.96
N PHE A 419 22.46 6.93 4.80
CA PHE A 419 22.36 6.68 6.23
C PHE A 419 20.94 7.02 6.72
N GLU A 420 20.47 6.26 7.68
CA GLU A 420 19.19 6.47 8.37
C GLU A 420 19.40 6.37 9.88
N SER A 421 18.81 7.29 10.62
CA SER A 421 18.65 7.19 12.05
C SER A 421 17.21 7.39 12.47
N LYS A 422 16.79 6.67 13.51
CA LYS A 422 15.48 6.84 14.14
C LYS A 422 15.59 6.84 15.64
N PHE A 423 14.82 7.71 16.28
CA PHE A 423 14.69 7.80 17.72
C PHE A 423 13.22 7.58 18.07
N TYR A 424 12.94 6.42 18.65
CA TYR A 424 11.64 6.03 19.15
C TYR A 424 11.52 6.41 20.61
N LYS A 425 10.40 7.02 20.96
CA LYS A 425 9.92 7.21 22.34
C LYS A 425 8.52 6.64 22.43
N ALA A 426 8.37 5.52 23.12
CA ALA A 426 7.11 4.83 23.29
C ALA A 426 6.68 4.88 24.75
N ASP A 427 5.51 5.43 25.04
CA ASP A 427 4.82 5.34 26.33
C ASP A 427 3.67 4.35 26.17
N LEU A 428 3.79 3.19 26.81
CA LEU A 428 2.89 2.06 26.67
C LEU A 428 2.23 1.78 28.01
N ASN A 429 1.02 2.30 28.20
CA ASN A 429 0.17 2.01 29.35
C ASN A 429 -1.05 1.19 28.90
N ASN A 430 -0.89 -0.13 28.92
CA ASN A 430 -1.88 -1.09 28.44
C ASN A 430 -2.24 -2.08 29.55
N THR A 431 -3.52 -2.22 29.84
CA THR A 431 -4.04 -3.19 30.80
C THR A 431 -4.99 -4.16 30.09
N PHE A 432 -4.59 -5.43 30.07
CA PHE A 432 -5.41 -6.55 29.66
C PHE A 432 -5.93 -7.25 30.93
N LYS A 433 -7.24 -7.34 31.10
CA LYS A 433 -7.84 -7.97 32.30
C LYS A 433 -7.79 -9.50 32.20
N GLU A 434 -7.92 -10.17 33.34
CA GLU A 434 -7.96 -11.64 33.38
C GLU A 434 -9.03 -12.18 32.42
N GLN A 435 -8.63 -13.14 31.60
CA GLN A 435 -9.49 -13.77 30.59
C GLN A 435 -9.14 -15.24 30.47
N TRP A 436 -9.87 -15.95 29.62
CA TRP A 436 -9.48 -17.28 29.19
C TRP A 436 -8.81 -17.11 27.84
N ASP A 437 -7.65 -17.72 27.63
CA ASP A 437 -7.12 -17.78 26.27
C ASP A 437 -8.02 -18.65 25.40
N ALA A 438 -7.78 -18.57 24.09
CA ALA A 438 -8.55 -19.33 23.13
C ALA A 438 -8.49 -20.85 23.39
N SER A 439 -7.52 -21.39 24.15
CA SER A 439 -7.43 -22.82 24.50
C SER A 439 -8.15 -23.19 25.80
N GLY A 440 -8.84 -22.25 26.44
CA GLY A 440 -9.53 -22.48 27.71
C GLY A 440 -8.60 -22.45 28.92
N THR A 441 -7.40 -21.88 28.77
CA THR A 441 -6.46 -21.69 29.88
C THR A 441 -6.65 -20.30 30.48
N PRO A 442 -6.75 -20.13 31.80
CA PRO A 442 -6.79 -18.81 32.43
C PRO A 442 -5.55 -17.98 32.06
N LEU A 443 -5.77 -16.80 31.48
CA LEU A 443 -4.77 -15.75 31.30
C LEU A 443 -4.85 -14.78 32.48
N PRO A 444 -3.77 -14.60 33.24
CA PRO A 444 -3.72 -13.57 34.25
C PRO A 444 -3.82 -12.19 33.60
N SER A 445 -4.21 -11.18 34.38
CA SER A 445 -4.15 -9.80 33.91
C SER A 445 -2.71 -9.38 33.57
N LEU A 446 -2.54 -8.70 32.44
CA LEU A 446 -1.28 -8.09 32.02
C LEU A 446 -1.40 -6.57 32.12
N THR A 447 -0.55 -5.93 32.92
CA THR A 447 -0.37 -4.48 32.88
C THR A 447 1.02 -4.19 32.35
N VAL A 448 1.06 -3.55 31.19
CA VAL A 448 2.26 -2.93 30.63
C VAL A 448 2.18 -1.46 30.99
N ASP A 449 3.14 -0.97 31.78
CA ASP A 449 3.30 0.45 32.11
C ASP A 449 4.79 0.77 31.95
N ARG A 450 5.17 1.09 30.71
CA ARG A 450 6.56 1.15 30.28
C ARG A 450 6.80 2.29 29.32
N GLU A 451 7.80 3.09 29.65
CA GLU A 451 8.47 3.96 28.69
C GLU A 451 9.64 3.19 28.06
N LEU A 452 9.73 3.22 26.73
CA LEU A 452 10.82 2.64 25.95
C LEU A 452 11.41 3.68 25.02
N ASP A 453 12.72 3.86 25.14
CA ASP A 453 13.53 4.60 24.17
C ASP A 453 14.32 3.61 23.32
N MET A 454 14.26 3.77 22.00
CA MET A 454 15.05 2.98 21.05
C MET A 454 15.67 3.87 19.99
N GLU A 455 16.98 3.74 19.83
CA GLU A 455 17.76 4.42 18.80
C GLU A 455 18.14 3.38 17.75
N MET A 456 17.86 3.69 16.49
CA MET A 456 18.27 2.88 15.35
C MET A 456 19.21 3.68 14.47
N TYR A 457 20.26 3.01 14.00
CA TYR A 457 21.19 3.57 13.05
C TYR A 457 21.42 2.55 11.94
N GLY A 458 21.43 3.00 10.68
CA GLY A 458 21.80 2.11 9.60
C GLY A 458 22.41 2.84 8.41
N GLY A 459 23.41 2.22 7.80
CA GLY A 459 24.08 2.70 6.61
C GLY A 459 23.99 1.68 5.49
N PHE A 460 23.89 2.15 4.25
CA PHE A 460 23.82 1.28 3.08
C PHE A 460 24.66 1.79 1.91
N ILE A 461 24.99 0.87 1.02
CA ILE A 461 25.51 1.14 -0.31
C ILE A 461 24.97 0.09 -1.29
N ASN A 462 24.56 0.55 -2.47
CA ASN A 462 24.23 -0.25 -3.64
C ASN A 462 25.15 0.19 -4.79
N HIS A 463 25.67 -0.77 -5.54
CA HIS A 463 26.39 -0.54 -6.77
C HIS A 463 25.65 -1.21 -7.91
N THR A 464 25.17 -0.39 -8.84
CA THR A 464 24.54 -0.84 -10.09
C THR A 464 25.59 -0.82 -11.19
N TRP A 465 25.79 -1.98 -11.81
CA TRP A 465 26.79 -2.24 -12.85
C TRP A 465 26.10 -2.69 -14.15
N ARG A 466 26.34 -1.95 -15.24
CA ARG A 466 25.79 -2.17 -16.59
C ARG A 466 26.93 -2.32 -17.61
N PRO A 467 27.67 -3.44 -17.61
CA PRO A 467 28.84 -3.62 -18.47
C PRO A 467 28.49 -3.71 -19.96
N TYR A 468 27.27 -4.14 -20.29
CA TYR A 468 26.73 -4.25 -21.64
C TYR A 468 25.24 -3.83 -21.61
N SER A 469 24.66 -3.48 -22.75
CA SER A 469 23.24 -3.09 -22.86
C SER A 469 22.24 -4.12 -22.30
N ARG A 470 22.61 -5.40 -22.30
CA ARG A 470 21.73 -6.53 -21.95
C ARG A 470 21.88 -7.04 -20.52
N LEU A 471 22.78 -6.48 -19.71
CA LEU A 471 23.05 -6.95 -18.35
C LEU A 471 23.06 -5.77 -17.38
N THR A 472 22.17 -5.82 -16.40
CA THR A 472 22.17 -4.95 -15.22
C THR A 472 22.34 -5.82 -13.98
N ALA A 473 23.37 -5.56 -13.19
CA ALA A 473 23.63 -6.22 -11.92
C ALA A 473 23.69 -5.19 -10.80
N GLU A 474 23.01 -5.44 -9.69
CA GLU A 474 23.08 -4.63 -8.48
C GLU A 474 23.64 -5.46 -7.33
N ALA A 475 24.66 -4.93 -6.66
CA ALA A 475 25.16 -5.47 -5.40
C ALA A 475 25.01 -4.43 -4.30
N GLY A 476 24.24 -4.79 -3.27
CA GLY A 476 23.91 -3.94 -2.14
C GLY A 476 24.30 -4.54 -0.80
N MET A 477 24.61 -3.69 0.16
CA MET A 477 24.78 -4.10 1.55
C MET A 477 24.27 -3.03 2.51
N ARG A 478 23.73 -3.49 3.63
CA ARG A 478 23.28 -2.63 4.73
C ARG A 478 23.81 -3.13 6.07
N ILE A 479 24.19 -2.19 6.93
CA ILE A 479 24.49 -2.44 8.34
C ILE A 479 23.46 -1.68 9.17
N ASP A 480 22.78 -2.38 10.08
CA ASP A 480 21.82 -1.81 11.02
C ASP A 480 22.24 -2.07 12.46
N TYR A 481 21.97 -1.14 13.37
CA TYR A 481 22.14 -1.26 14.81
C TYR A 481 20.91 -0.75 15.53
N SER A 482 20.52 -1.42 16.61
CA SER A 482 19.46 -0.98 17.53
C SER A 482 19.98 -0.91 18.96
N SER A 483 19.75 0.20 19.65
CA SER A 483 20.15 0.39 21.05
C SER A 483 19.36 -0.50 22.02
N LEU A 484 18.14 -0.92 21.63
CA LEU A 484 17.28 -1.77 22.44
C LEU A 484 17.83 -3.21 22.48
N GLN A 485 18.08 -3.81 21.31
CA GLN A 485 18.67 -5.15 21.19
C GLN A 485 20.18 -5.21 21.39
N LYS A 486 20.88 -4.07 21.29
CA LYS A 486 22.35 -3.94 21.35
C LYS A 486 23.10 -4.85 20.35
N ASN A 487 22.45 -5.15 19.23
CA ASN A 487 22.98 -6.02 18.17
C ASN A 487 23.12 -5.25 16.86
N GLY A 488 24.18 -5.57 16.13
CA GLY A 488 24.40 -5.11 14.76
C GLY A 488 24.04 -6.21 13.75
N TYR A 489 23.44 -5.85 12.63
CA TYR A 489 23.04 -6.77 11.57
C TYR A 489 23.65 -6.38 10.24
N PHE A 490 24.18 -7.36 9.51
CA PHE A 490 24.68 -7.20 8.15
C PHE A 490 23.74 -7.88 7.15
N SER A 491 23.27 -7.11 6.17
CA SER A 491 22.23 -7.50 5.21
C SER A 491 22.72 -7.32 3.77
N PRO A 492 23.39 -8.33 3.18
CA PRO A 492 23.79 -8.31 1.77
C PRO A 492 22.59 -8.58 0.85
N ARG A 493 22.59 -7.96 -0.34
CA ARG A 493 21.56 -8.09 -1.37
C ARG A 493 22.21 -8.08 -2.74
N ILE A 494 21.77 -8.95 -3.64
CA ILE A 494 22.26 -9.03 -5.02
C ILE A 494 21.06 -9.21 -5.93
N MET A 495 21.04 -8.49 -7.03
CA MET A 495 20.04 -8.63 -8.08
C MET A 495 20.71 -8.60 -9.45
N LEU A 496 20.16 -9.36 -10.39
CA LEU A 496 20.65 -9.50 -11.76
C LEU A 496 19.47 -9.53 -12.71
N ASN A 497 19.49 -8.64 -13.69
CA ASN A 497 18.57 -8.57 -14.82
C ASN A 497 19.37 -8.78 -16.11
N PHE A 498 18.99 -9.81 -16.88
CA PHE A 498 19.66 -10.19 -18.12
C PHE A 498 18.66 -10.29 -19.27
N GLU A 499 18.80 -9.44 -20.27
CA GLU A 499 17.96 -9.45 -21.47
C GLU A 499 18.38 -10.60 -22.39
N LEU A 500 17.61 -11.69 -22.41
CA LEU A 500 17.82 -12.86 -23.29
C LEU A 500 17.52 -12.53 -24.76
N THR A 501 16.56 -11.64 -25.01
CA THR A 501 16.20 -11.08 -26.31
C THR A 501 15.62 -9.68 -26.08
N SER A 502 15.36 -8.90 -27.13
CA SER A 502 14.68 -7.60 -27.01
C SER A 502 13.25 -7.66 -26.44
N LYS A 503 12.68 -8.86 -26.27
CA LYS A 503 11.36 -9.09 -25.68
C LYS A 503 11.39 -9.91 -24.40
N THR A 504 12.52 -10.50 -24.02
CA THR A 504 12.57 -11.49 -22.94
C THR A 504 13.70 -11.17 -21.99
N MET A 505 13.38 -11.03 -20.70
CA MET A 505 14.33 -10.74 -19.63
C MET A 505 14.27 -11.84 -18.57
N LEU A 506 15.43 -12.30 -18.14
CA LEU A 506 15.60 -13.16 -16.98
C LEU A 506 16.05 -12.30 -15.79
N SER A 507 15.42 -12.47 -14.65
CA SER A 507 15.74 -11.76 -13.41
C SER A 507 16.03 -12.74 -12.28
N ALA A 508 16.98 -12.40 -11.43
CA ALA A 508 17.27 -13.14 -10.21
C ALA A 508 17.60 -12.16 -9.08
N ALA A 509 17.11 -12.42 -7.87
CA ALA A 509 17.42 -11.64 -6.68
C ALA A 509 17.62 -12.55 -5.45
N VAL A 510 18.63 -12.23 -4.65
CA VAL A 510 18.90 -12.86 -3.36
C VAL A 510 19.26 -11.79 -2.34
N GLY A 511 18.72 -11.88 -1.13
CA GLY A 511 19.04 -10.88 -0.11
C GLY A 511 18.57 -11.25 1.28
N ARG A 512 19.25 -10.69 2.28
CA ARG A 512 18.86 -10.76 3.68
C ARG A 512 18.16 -9.47 4.11
N TYR A 513 17.08 -9.64 4.86
CA TYR A 513 16.24 -8.58 5.39
C TYR A 513 16.09 -8.76 6.89
N VAL A 514 16.09 -7.64 7.62
CA VAL A 514 16.05 -7.60 9.08
C VAL A 514 14.95 -6.63 9.48
N GLN A 515 14.18 -7.00 10.51
CA GLN A 515 13.15 -6.17 11.12
C GLN A 515 13.20 -6.32 12.64
N ASN A 516 13.14 -5.20 13.35
CA ASN A 516 13.10 -5.21 14.80
C ASN A 516 11.80 -5.79 15.35
N LEU A 517 11.85 -6.26 16.59
CA LEU A 517 10.66 -6.74 17.28
C LEU A 517 9.67 -5.59 17.53
N PRO A 518 8.35 -5.84 17.43
CA PRO A 518 7.34 -4.86 17.79
C PRO A 518 7.53 -4.37 19.24
N LEU A 519 7.50 -3.05 19.44
CA LEU A 519 7.75 -2.44 20.75
C LEU A 519 6.71 -2.88 21.79
N GLU A 520 5.48 -3.14 21.37
CA GLU A 520 4.40 -3.63 22.24
C GLU A 520 4.70 -5.02 22.80
N LEU A 521 5.35 -5.88 22.02
CA LEU A 521 5.80 -7.19 22.48
C LEU A 521 6.97 -7.02 23.46
N VAL A 522 7.97 -6.20 23.10
CA VAL A 522 9.16 -5.98 23.94
C VAL A 522 8.82 -5.32 25.27
N ALA A 523 7.82 -4.43 25.31
CA ALA A 523 7.39 -3.73 26.52
C ALA A 523 6.84 -4.66 27.60
N GLN A 524 6.30 -5.83 27.23
CA GLN A 524 5.74 -6.76 28.21
C GLN A 524 6.77 -7.24 29.25
N ASN A 525 8.03 -7.43 28.84
CA ASN A 525 9.06 -7.97 29.70
C ASN A 525 10.45 -7.41 29.35
N PRO A 526 11.20 -6.80 30.30
CA PRO A 526 12.55 -6.27 30.03
C PRO A 526 13.53 -7.31 29.46
N SER A 527 13.34 -8.60 29.75
CA SER A 527 14.19 -9.66 29.19
C SER A 527 14.07 -9.79 27.67
N PHE A 528 12.97 -9.31 27.08
CA PHE A 528 12.76 -9.37 25.63
C PHE A 528 13.64 -8.37 24.86
N ASN A 529 14.26 -7.42 25.55
CA ASN A 529 15.27 -6.54 24.97
C ASN A 529 16.49 -7.32 24.45
N THR A 530 16.74 -8.56 24.91
CA THR A 530 17.90 -9.35 24.44
C THR A 530 17.59 -10.27 23.26
N LEU A 531 16.33 -10.35 22.84
CA LEU A 531 15.93 -11.16 21.69
C LEU A 531 16.48 -10.57 20.39
N SER A 532 16.86 -11.45 19.48
CA SER A 532 17.32 -11.05 18.14
C SER A 532 16.18 -10.44 17.32
N SER A 533 16.57 -9.55 16.40
CA SER A 533 15.67 -9.00 15.39
C SER A 533 15.29 -10.09 14.38
N LEU A 534 14.06 -10.00 13.88
CA LEU A 534 13.51 -10.93 12.91
C LEU A 534 14.30 -10.87 11.60
N GLN A 535 14.52 -12.02 10.95
CA GLN A 535 15.23 -12.07 9.68
C GLN A 535 14.46 -12.85 8.62
N SER A 536 14.63 -12.46 7.36
CA SER A 536 14.12 -13.17 6.19
C SER A 536 15.15 -13.15 5.07
N ASP A 537 15.52 -14.32 4.57
CA ASP A 537 16.34 -14.47 3.35
C ASP A 537 15.40 -14.71 2.15
N HIS A 538 15.49 -13.87 1.12
CA HIS A 538 14.71 -14.00 -0.11
C HIS A 538 15.56 -14.64 -1.20
N TYR A 539 14.95 -15.54 -1.97
CA TYR A 539 15.50 -16.11 -3.21
C TYR A 539 14.42 -16.03 -4.27
N ILE A 540 14.68 -15.28 -5.34
CA ILE A 540 13.70 -14.96 -6.37
C ILE A 540 14.34 -15.19 -7.73
N VAL A 541 13.62 -15.86 -8.63
CA VAL A 541 13.98 -15.99 -10.05
C VAL A 541 12.73 -15.76 -10.87
N GLY A 542 12.82 -14.95 -11.91
CA GLY A 542 11.68 -14.64 -12.75
C GLY A 542 12.03 -14.43 -14.22
N LEU A 543 11.03 -14.60 -15.07
CA LEU A 543 11.10 -14.44 -16.51
C LEU A 543 10.00 -13.46 -16.93
N SER A 544 10.39 -12.39 -17.62
CA SER A 544 9.48 -11.43 -18.25
C SER A 544 9.54 -11.60 -19.76
N HIS A 545 8.38 -11.58 -20.43
CA HIS A 545 8.26 -11.67 -21.87
C HIS A 545 7.21 -10.68 -22.40
N MET A 546 7.61 -9.79 -23.31
CA MET A 546 6.73 -8.87 -24.01
C MET A 546 6.01 -9.61 -25.15
N LEU A 547 4.72 -9.89 -24.96
CA LEU A 547 3.87 -10.49 -26.01
C LEU A 547 3.68 -9.53 -27.18
N ASN A 548 3.62 -8.23 -26.86
CA ASN A 548 3.69 -7.09 -27.78
C ASN A 548 4.22 -5.88 -26.98
N GLU A 549 4.21 -4.66 -27.55
CA GLU A 549 4.80 -3.47 -26.90
C GLU A 549 4.09 -3.04 -25.59
N HIS A 550 2.82 -3.41 -25.41
CA HIS A 550 1.96 -2.96 -24.30
C HIS A 550 1.41 -4.11 -23.44
N THR A 551 1.66 -5.37 -23.82
CA THR A 551 1.29 -6.57 -23.06
C THR A 551 2.52 -7.34 -22.61
N ARG A 552 2.70 -7.46 -21.29
CA ARG A 552 3.80 -8.17 -20.64
C ARG A 552 3.28 -9.41 -19.92
N LEU A 553 3.98 -10.54 -20.11
CA LEU A 553 3.81 -11.76 -19.34
C LEU A 553 5.00 -11.91 -18.38
N THR A 554 4.72 -12.18 -17.11
CA THR A 554 5.72 -12.40 -16.06
C THR A 554 5.46 -13.73 -15.36
N LEU A 555 6.51 -14.53 -15.19
CA LEU A 555 6.52 -15.73 -14.36
C LEU A 555 7.60 -15.56 -13.29
N GLU A 556 7.27 -15.77 -12.01
CA GLU A 556 8.23 -15.67 -10.91
C GLU A 556 8.14 -16.87 -9.97
N LEU A 557 9.31 -17.32 -9.51
CA LEU A 557 9.48 -18.31 -8.47
C LEU A 557 10.15 -17.64 -7.28
N TYR A 558 9.60 -17.82 -6.08
CA TYR A 558 10.17 -17.23 -4.88
C TYR A 558 10.27 -18.24 -3.72
N LYS A 559 11.21 -17.96 -2.82
CA LYS A 559 11.37 -18.61 -1.52
C LYS A 559 11.82 -17.58 -0.48
N LYS A 560 11.11 -17.48 0.64
CA LYS A 560 11.45 -16.68 1.82
C LYS A 560 11.75 -17.62 2.98
N GLN A 561 12.94 -17.51 3.57
CA GLN A 561 13.33 -18.28 4.75
C GLN A 561 13.44 -17.34 5.94
N TYR A 562 12.55 -17.53 6.90
CA TYR A 562 12.48 -16.74 8.10
C TYR A 562 13.26 -17.39 9.23
N SER A 563 13.94 -16.57 10.03
CA SER A 563 14.65 -16.99 11.23
C SER A 563 14.55 -15.93 12.32
N HIS A 564 14.88 -16.34 13.54
CA HIS A 564 14.88 -15.49 14.73
C HIS A 564 13.51 -14.98 15.17
N PHE A 565 12.44 -15.74 14.87
CA PHE A 565 11.11 -15.37 15.33
C PHE A 565 10.94 -15.73 16.81
N PRO A 566 10.32 -14.85 17.62
CA PRO A 566 10.04 -15.13 19.01
C PRO A 566 8.99 -16.24 19.13
N MET A 567 9.27 -17.19 20.01
CA MET A 567 8.43 -18.34 20.32
C MET A 567 8.30 -18.49 21.83
N ASP A 568 7.13 -18.95 22.29
CA ASP A 568 6.84 -19.17 23.70
C ASP A 568 6.98 -20.66 24.02
N LYS A 569 7.75 -20.98 25.07
CA LYS A 569 7.94 -22.36 25.55
C LYS A 569 6.66 -22.95 26.13
N GLN A 570 5.77 -22.12 26.69
CA GLN A 570 4.50 -22.57 27.24
C GLN A 570 3.51 -22.93 26.11
N GLN A 571 3.70 -22.34 24.92
CA GLN A 571 2.84 -22.53 23.76
C GLN A 571 3.66 -22.90 22.51
N PRO A 572 4.30 -24.08 22.50
CA PRO A 572 5.29 -24.44 21.49
C PRO A 572 4.75 -24.49 20.05
N ALA A 573 3.42 -24.63 19.89
CA ALA A 573 2.77 -24.71 18.59
C ALA A 573 2.35 -23.35 18.00
N PHE A 574 2.29 -22.27 18.78
CA PHE A 574 1.76 -20.97 18.31
C PHE A 574 2.86 -20.04 17.78
N PHE A 575 2.51 -19.24 16.78
CA PHE A 575 3.42 -18.29 16.15
C PHE A 575 3.10 -16.85 16.57
N ILE A 576 3.89 -16.31 17.50
CA ILE A 576 3.57 -15.07 18.23
C ILE A 576 3.39 -13.86 17.32
N ILE A 577 4.25 -13.71 16.30
CA ILE A 577 4.19 -12.54 15.41
C ILE A 577 2.87 -12.46 14.62
N ASP A 578 2.11 -13.55 14.50
CA ASP A 578 0.79 -13.54 13.85
C ASP A 578 -0.36 -13.14 14.79
N GLU A 579 -0.11 -13.07 16.09
CA GLU A 579 -1.12 -12.77 17.11
C GLU A 579 -1.87 -11.45 16.88
N PRO A 580 -1.22 -10.32 16.53
CA PRO A 580 -1.94 -9.06 16.35
C PRO A 580 -3.07 -9.15 15.32
N PHE A 581 -2.94 -10.02 14.31
CA PHE A 581 -3.95 -10.19 13.28
C PHE A 581 -5.27 -10.77 13.78
N TYR A 582 -5.27 -11.60 14.84
CA TYR A 582 -6.47 -12.25 15.36
C TYR A 582 -6.82 -11.91 16.81
N ASN A 583 -5.92 -11.27 17.57
CA ASN A 583 -6.13 -10.88 18.98
C ASN A 583 -6.12 -9.35 19.22
N ASN A 584 -6.17 -8.53 18.16
CA ASN A 584 -6.15 -7.06 18.26
C ASN A 584 -4.93 -6.51 19.03
N GLY A 585 -3.76 -7.08 18.73
CA GLY A 585 -2.45 -6.79 19.36
C GLY A 585 -1.86 -8.00 20.08
N PHE A 586 -0.75 -7.79 20.80
CA PHE A 586 -0.12 -8.82 21.65
C PHE A 586 -0.82 -8.87 23.02
N TYR A 587 -2.00 -9.49 23.04
CA TYR A 587 -2.88 -9.55 24.20
C TYR A 587 -2.36 -10.49 25.30
N ARG A 588 -1.69 -11.58 24.92
CA ARG A 588 -1.22 -12.60 25.87
C ARG A 588 0.00 -12.12 26.68
N PRO A 589 0.04 -12.34 28.01
CA PRO A 589 1.24 -12.16 28.82
C PRO A 589 2.29 -13.23 28.48
N TYR A 590 3.44 -12.79 28.01
CA TYR A 590 4.60 -13.65 27.81
C TYR A 590 5.59 -13.49 28.96
N GLU A 591 5.92 -14.59 29.63
CA GLU A 591 6.94 -14.59 30.70
C GLU A 591 8.35 -14.77 30.15
N THR A 592 8.52 -15.72 29.23
CA THR A 592 9.82 -16.04 28.62
C THR A 592 9.65 -16.36 27.15
N LEU A 593 10.50 -15.78 26.31
CA LEU A 593 10.52 -16.02 24.88
C LEU A 593 11.90 -16.51 24.45
N VAL A 594 11.94 -17.28 23.36
CA VAL A 594 13.16 -17.67 22.66
C VAL A 594 13.06 -17.24 21.20
N ASP A 595 14.17 -16.85 20.60
CA ASP A 595 14.27 -16.31 19.24
C ASP A 595 14.83 -17.35 18.26
N ASN A 596 14.40 -18.61 18.34
CA ASN A 596 14.83 -19.67 17.42
C ASN A 596 13.73 -20.11 16.45
N GLY A 597 12.62 -19.38 16.38
CA GLY A 597 11.51 -19.64 15.48
C GLY A 597 11.93 -19.54 14.02
N LYS A 598 11.42 -20.50 13.21
CA LYS A 598 11.71 -20.60 11.77
C LYS A 598 10.43 -20.72 10.98
N ALA A 599 10.36 -20.02 9.86
CA ALA A 599 9.27 -20.12 8.90
C ALA A 599 9.77 -20.16 7.45
N LEU A 600 8.92 -20.66 6.54
CA LEU A 600 9.21 -20.80 5.12
C LEU A 600 7.97 -20.38 4.33
N SER A 601 8.16 -19.49 3.36
CA SER A 601 7.16 -19.23 2.32
C SER A 601 7.77 -19.47 0.95
N ARG A 602 7.03 -20.08 0.03
CA ARG A 602 7.47 -20.32 -1.35
C ARG A 602 6.28 -20.41 -2.29
N GLY A 603 6.46 -19.94 -3.52
CA GLY A 603 5.37 -19.95 -4.49
C GLY A 603 5.84 -19.73 -5.92
N ILE A 604 4.85 -19.85 -6.81
CA ILE A 604 4.95 -19.58 -8.24
C ILE A 604 3.89 -18.52 -8.56
N GLU A 605 4.30 -17.43 -9.18
CA GLU A 605 3.46 -16.29 -9.54
C GLU A 605 3.47 -16.14 -11.06
N LEU A 606 2.29 -15.96 -11.66
CA LEU A 606 2.09 -15.70 -13.08
C LEU A 606 1.28 -14.42 -13.20
N MET A 607 1.67 -13.52 -14.10
CA MET A 607 0.97 -12.28 -14.36
C MET A 607 0.98 -11.93 -15.84
N VAL A 608 -0.16 -11.50 -16.37
CA VAL A 608 -0.28 -10.89 -17.69
C VAL A 608 -0.84 -9.49 -17.50
N GLN A 609 -0.08 -8.47 -17.89
CA GLN A 609 -0.46 -7.08 -17.76
C GLN A 609 -0.51 -6.40 -19.12
N ASN A 610 -1.61 -5.74 -19.41
CA ASN A 610 -1.86 -4.96 -20.61
C ASN A 610 -2.13 -3.50 -20.25
N LYS A 611 -1.19 -2.61 -20.60
CA LYS A 611 -1.35 -1.16 -20.42
C LYS A 611 -2.45 -0.62 -21.34
N LEU A 612 -3.10 0.49 -20.97
CA LEU A 612 -4.19 1.03 -21.78
C LEU A 612 -3.69 1.41 -23.17
N THR A 613 -4.15 0.67 -24.18
CA THR A 613 -3.97 1.01 -25.59
C THR A 613 -5.32 1.03 -26.29
N LYS A 614 -5.63 2.17 -26.92
CA LYS A 614 -6.97 2.49 -27.44
C LYS A 614 -8.02 2.51 -26.31
N ASN A 615 -8.70 1.38 -26.09
CA ASN A 615 -9.94 1.32 -25.31
C ASN A 615 -9.93 0.21 -24.25
N VAL A 616 -8.88 -0.62 -24.15
CA VAL A 616 -8.84 -1.78 -23.22
C VAL A 616 -7.53 -1.80 -22.45
N TYR A 617 -7.63 -2.11 -21.16
CA TYR A 617 -6.50 -2.37 -20.27
C TYR A 617 -6.87 -3.52 -19.33
N GLY A 618 -5.86 -4.12 -18.71
CA GLY A 618 -6.12 -5.10 -17.66
C GLY A 618 -4.89 -5.84 -17.17
N LEU A 619 -5.07 -6.53 -16.06
CA LEU A 619 -4.10 -7.37 -15.39
C LEU A 619 -4.80 -8.65 -14.97
N MET A 620 -4.25 -9.80 -15.36
CA MET A 620 -4.64 -11.11 -14.85
C MET A 620 -3.47 -11.73 -14.13
N SER A 621 -3.70 -12.27 -12.94
CA SER A 621 -2.66 -12.84 -12.10
C SER A 621 -3.10 -14.16 -11.46
N GLY A 622 -2.12 -15.01 -11.17
CA GLY A 622 -2.30 -16.28 -10.50
C GLY A 622 -1.09 -16.61 -9.65
N CYS A 623 -1.32 -17.15 -8.46
CA CYS A 623 -0.28 -17.59 -7.54
C CYS A 623 -0.65 -18.93 -6.92
N LEU A 624 0.33 -19.82 -6.82
CA LEU A 624 0.27 -21.04 -6.03
C LEU A 624 1.40 -20.98 -5.01
N TYR A 625 1.08 -21.05 -3.72
CA TYR A 625 2.09 -20.89 -2.67
C TYR A 625 1.83 -21.73 -1.43
N ARG A 626 2.86 -21.86 -0.59
CA ARG A 626 2.75 -22.44 0.76
C ARG A 626 3.51 -21.58 1.76
N ALA A 627 2.90 -21.32 2.91
CA ALA A 627 3.55 -20.71 4.07
C ALA A 627 3.44 -21.60 5.32
N GLU A 628 4.58 -21.96 5.91
CA GLU A 628 4.68 -22.86 7.06
C GLU A 628 5.70 -22.38 8.09
N TYR A 629 5.56 -22.79 9.35
CA TYR A 629 6.54 -22.56 10.41
C TYR A 629 6.80 -23.83 11.21
N THR A 630 7.92 -23.88 11.92
CA THR A 630 8.27 -24.99 12.83
C THR A 630 8.06 -24.54 14.27
N GLY A 631 7.19 -25.25 14.99
CA GLY A 631 6.97 -25.03 16.42
C GLY A 631 8.18 -25.46 17.26
N LEU A 632 8.20 -25.06 18.53
CA LEU A 632 9.22 -25.52 19.49
C LEU A 632 9.07 -27.00 19.85
N ASP A 633 7.91 -27.58 19.54
CA ASP A 633 7.64 -29.02 19.59
C ASP A 633 8.26 -29.81 18.41
N GLY A 634 8.89 -29.11 17.46
CA GLY A 634 9.50 -29.69 16.26
C GLY A 634 8.49 -30.00 15.14
N MET A 635 7.20 -29.73 15.35
CA MET A 635 6.15 -29.98 14.36
C MET A 635 6.05 -28.81 13.36
N LYS A 636 5.60 -29.12 12.15
CA LYS A 636 5.33 -28.11 11.12
C LYS A 636 3.87 -27.71 11.11
N TYR A 637 3.65 -26.41 11.20
CA TYR A 637 2.32 -25.79 11.19
C TYR A 637 2.17 -24.88 9.96
N ARG A 638 0.93 -24.72 9.51
CA ARG A 638 0.62 -23.72 8.47
C ARG A 638 0.59 -22.34 9.11
N ARG A 639 1.13 -21.32 8.45
CA ARG A 639 0.92 -19.93 8.89
C ARG A 639 -0.53 -19.54 8.66
N THR A 640 -1.02 -18.57 9.44
CA THR A 640 -2.37 -17.97 9.29
C THR A 640 -2.59 -17.37 7.89
N PHE A 641 -1.52 -17.07 7.18
CA PHE A 641 -1.51 -16.45 5.85
C PHE A 641 -1.31 -17.44 4.67
N ASP A 642 -1.39 -18.75 4.90
CA ASP A 642 -1.19 -19.79 3.88
C ASP A 642 -2.48 -20.09 3.08
N GLN A 643 -2.91 -19.24 2.15
CA GLN A 643 -4.17 -19.40 1.38
C GLN A 643 -4.07 -20.38 0.20
N ARG A 644 -2.89 -20.95 -0.08
CA ARG A 644 -2.58 -21.95 -1.13
C ARG A 644 -2.65 -21.46 -2.57
N PHE A 645 -3.69 -20.73 -2.94
CA PHE A 645 -3.85 -20.19 -4.29
C PHE A 645 -4.53 -18.82 -4.24
N LEU A 646 -4.18 -17.98 -5.21
CA LEU A 646 -4.78 -16.68 -5.46
C LEU A 646 -4.90 -16.50 -6.99
N PHE A 647 -6.06 -16.08 -7.47
CA PHE A 647 -6.28 -15.68 -8.84
C PHE A 647 -7.02 -14.35 -8.84
N SER A 648 -6.51 -13.38 -9.59
CA SER A 648 -7.12 -12.06 -9.71
C SER A 648 -7.20 -11.64 -11.17
N ALA A 649 -8.22 -10.87 -11.50
CA ALA A 649 -8.34 -10.21 -12.79
C ALA A 649 -8.93 -8.82 -12.61
N GLU A 650 -8.24 -7.80 -13.09
CA GLU A 650 -8.74 -6.44 -13.17
C GLU A 650 -8.64 -5.94 -14.61
N GLY A 651 -9.60 -5.15 -15.05
CA GLY A 651 -9.52 -4.52 -16.35
C GLY A 651 -10.71 -3.64 -16.64
N GLY A 652 -10.59 -2.84 -17.69
CA GLY A 652 -11.64 -1.93 -18.09
C GLY A 652 -11.69 -1.66 -19.57
N TYR A 653 -12.85 -1.17 -19.98
CA TYR A 653 -13.19 -0.81 -21.34
C TYR A 653 -13.66 0.65 -21.39
N LYS A 654 -12.99 1.46 -22.20
CA LYS A 654 -13.27 2.87 -22.45
C LYS A 654 -13.82 3.04 -23.87
N PRO A 655 -15.14 2.91 -24.10
CA PRO A 655 -15.72 3.06 -25.44
C PRO A 655 -15.51 4.45 -26.05
N ASN A 656 -15.38 5.48 -25.20
CA ASN A 656 -15.11 6.87 -25.59
C ASN A 656 -14.51 7.64 -24.39
N ASN A 657 -14.30 8.96 -24.54
CA ASN A 657 -13.74 9.81 -23.49
C ASN A 657 -14.68 10.07 -22.30
N LEU A 658 -15.96 9.68 -22.40
CA LEU A 658 -16.99 9.97 -21.39
C LEU A 658 -17.31 8.78 -20.51
N TRP A 659 -17.22 7.56 -21.02
CA TRP A 659 -17.64 6.35 -20.33
C TRP A 659 -16.50 5.37 -20.14
N GLU A 660 -16.49 4.73 -18.98
CA GLU A 660 -15.58 3.66 -18.65
C GLU A 660 -16.31 2.60 -17.83
N VAL A 661 -16.08 1.33 -18.17
CA VAL A 661 -16.61 0.18 -17.43
C VAL A 661 -15.43 -0.68 -17.02
N SER A 662 -15.31 -0.93 -15.71
CA SER A 662 -14.18 -1.63 -15.14
C SER A 662 -14.66 -2.74 -14.21
N LEU A 663 -13.89 -3.83 -14.12
CA LEU A 663 -14.15 -4.95 -13.23
C LEU A 663 -12.90 -5.32 -12.44
N HIS A 664 -13.11 -5.87 -11.25
CA HIS A 664 -12.08 -6.50 -10.42
C HIS A 664 -12.66 -7.81 -9.88
N TRP A 665 -12.00 -8.92 -10.17
CA TRP A 665 -12.35 -10.25 -9.70
C TRP A 665 -11.20 -10.84 -8.89
N THR A 666 -11.52 -11.52 -7.80
CA THR A 666 -10.54 -12.27 -7.00
C THR A 666 -11.14 -13.58 -6.55
N LEU A 667 -10.35 -14.64 -6.65
CA LEU A 667 -10.61 -15.97 -6.14
C LEU A 667 -9.38 -16.42 -5.34
N SER A 668 -9.56 -16.69 -4.05
CA SER A 668 -8.48 -17.16 -3.19
C SER A 668 -8.91 -18.38 -2.38
N GLY A 669 -7.96 -19.24 -2.01
CA GLY A 669 -8.22 -20.26 -1.02
C GLY A 669 -8.51 -19.62 0.34
N GLY A 670 -9.30 -20.30 1.18
CA GLY A 670 -9.56 -19.76 2.51
C GLY A 670 -8.29 -19.70 3.35
N ARG A 671 -8.22 -18.79 4.32
CA ARG A 671 -7.13 -18.75 5.30
C ARG A 671 -7.19 -19.98 6.23
N PRO A 672 -6.05 -20.52 6.71
CA PRO A 672 -6.07 -21.51 7.78
C PRO A 672 -6.61 -20.93 9.09
N TYR A 673 -7.20 -21.79 9.92
CA TYR A 673 -7.57 -21.46 11.29
C TYR A 673 -7.47 -22.69 12.19
N THR A 674 -7.36 -22.44 13.50
CA THR A 674 -7.43 -23.50 14.51
C THR A 674 -8.91 -23.74 14.85
N PRO A 675 -9.46 -24.94 14.62
CA PRO A 675 -10.87 -25.22 14.91
C PRO A 675 -11.16 -25.24 16.41
N PHE A 676 -12.42 -25.04 16.76
CA PHE A 676 -12.87 -25.29 18.13
C PHE A 676 -12.86 -26.79 18.47
N ASP A 677 -12.47 -27.11 19.70
CA ASP A 677 -12.85 -28.34 20.38
C ASP A 677 -14.33 -28.20 20.76
N ILE A 678 -15.20 -28.83 19.97
CA ILE A 678 -16.66 -28.65 20.11
C ILE A 678 -17.13 -29.12 21.48
N GLN A 679 -16.63 -30.26 21.98
CA GLN A 679 -17.06 -30.80 23.26
C GLN A 679 -16.66 -29.86 24.40
N MET A 680 -15.38 -29.46 24.46
CA MET A 680 -14.89 -28.56 25.50
C MET A 680 -15.57 -27.18 25.41
N SER A 681 -15.86 -26.71 24.19
CA SER A 681 -16.55 -25.43 23.99
C SER A 681 -18.00 -25.46 24.48
N GLU A 682 -18.72 -26.57 24.25
CA GLU A 682 -20.08 -26.77 24.78
C GLU A 682 -20.08 -26.87 26.31
N GLU A 683 -19.10 -27.57 26.90
CA GLU A 683 -18.94 -27.72 28.35
C GLU A 683 -18.63 -26.38 29.04
N MET A 684 -17.79 -25.54 28.43
CA MET A 684 -17.36 -24.25 28.97
C MET A 684 -18.26 -23.08 28.55
N ASN A 685 -19.21 -23.30 27.64
CA ASN A 685 -20.00 -22.28 26.95
C ASN A 685 -19.14 -21.12 26.40
N SER A 686 -17.99 -21.47 25.83
CA SER A 686 -16.99 -20.53 25.33
C SER A 686 -16.20 -21.17 24.19
N GLY A 687 -15.67 -20.36 23.26
CA GLY A 687 -14.93 -20.88 22.11
C GLY A 687 -13.56 -21.39 22.49
N ILE A 688 -13.44 -22.69 22.74
CA ILE A 688 -12.18 -23.35 23.08
C ILE A 688 -11.57 -23.98 21.83
N ILE A 689 -10.39 -23.53 21.41
CA ILE A 689 -9.66 -24.04 20.25
C ILE A 689 -8.98 -25.36 20.57
N ASP A 690 -8.93 -26.23 19.56
CA ASP A 690 -8.17 -27.46 19.60
C ASP A 690 -6.70 -27.18 19.31
N SER A 691 -5.92 -27.00 20.37
CA SER A 691 -4.48 -26.72 20.32
C SER A 691 -3.64 -27.83 19.68
N LYS A 692 -4.20 -29.03 19.44
CA LYS A 692 -3.52 -30.10 18.68
C LYS A 692 -3.67 -29.92 17.16
N ARG A 693 -4.60 -29.07 16.72
CA ARG A 693 -4.89 -28.80 15.30
C ARG A 693 -4.65 -27.34 14.94
N VAL A 694 -3.57 -26.74 15.43
CA VAL A 694 -3.19 -25.35 15.10
C VAL A 694 -3.15 -25.14 13.58
N ASN A 695 -3.99 -24.23 13.07
CA ASN A 695 -4.17 -23.97 11.64
C ASN A 695 -4.45 -25.23 10.79
N GLY A 696 -5.09 -26.22 11.40
CA GLY A 696 -5.41 -27.52 10.81
C GLY A 696 -6.56 -27.45 9.78
N GLU A 697 -7.52 -26.56 10.01
CA GLU A 697 -8.69 -26.35 9.15
C GLU A 697 -8.56 -25.07 8.31
N ARG A 698 -9.52 -24.87 7.40
CA ARG A 698 -9.51 -23.75 6.46
C ARG A 698 -10.90 -23.20 6.24
N TYR A 699 -11.02 -21.87 6.18
CA TYR A 699 -12.25 -21.23 5.74
C TYR A 699 -12.62 -21.67 4.30
N PRO A 700 -13.90 -21.58 3.91
CA PRO A 700 -14.27 -21.72 2.51
C PRO A 700 -13.49 -20.76 1.60
N ALA A 701 -13.30 -21.13 0.34
CA ALA A 701 -12.64 -20.26 -0.64
C ALA A 701 -13.34 -18.89 -0.71
N PHE A 702 -12.53 -17.83 -0.82
CA PHE A 702 -12.98 -16.46 -1.02
C PHE A 702 -13.21 -16.21 -2.51
N ASN A 703 -14.33 -15.60 -2.87
CA ASN A 703 -14.60 -15.19 -4.24
C ASN A 703 -15.45 -13.92 -4.26
N TRP A 704 -15.01 -12.91 -5.00
CA TRP A 704 -15.76 -11.68 -5.18
C TRP A 704 -15.59 -11.12 -6.60
N LEU A 705 -16.55 -10.30 -7.01
CA LEU A 705 -16.49 -9.56 -8.28
C LEU A 705 -17.02 -8.16 -8.00
N ASN A 706 -16.23 -7.15 -8.31
CA ASN A 706 -16.60 -5.75 -8.24
C ASN A 706 -16.71 -5.21 -9.65
N ILE A 707 -17.74 -4.42 -9.93
CA ILE A 707 -17.93 -3.75 -11.21
C ILE A 707 -18.11 -2.27 -10.95
N ARG A 708 -17.47 -1.43 -11.74
CA ARG A 708 -17.58 0.03 -11.67
C ARG A 708 -17.88 0.60 -13.05
N VAL A 709 -18.75 1.61 -13.08
CA VAL A 709 -19.07 2.39 -14.28
C VAL A 709 -18.86 3.86 -13.96
N ASP A 710 -17.95 4.50 -14.70
CA ASP A 710 -17.66 5.93 -14.59
C ASP A 710 -18.28 6.68 -15.77
N ARG A 711 -18.75 7.90 -15.47
CA ARG A 711 -19.18 8.90 -16.45
C ARG A 711 -18.49 10.22 -16.17
N ARG A 712 -17.87 10.78 -17.20
CA ARG A 712 -17.24 12.11 -17.19
C ARG A 712 -18.12 13.13 -17.89
N VAL A 713 -18.20 14.32 -17.33
CA VAL A 713 -18.88 15.49 -17.90
C VAL A 713 -17.91 16.65 -17.84
N HIS A 714 -17.68 17.27 -18.99
CA HIS A 714 -16.74 18.39 -19.13
C HIS A 714 -17.54 19.68 -19.33
N PHE A 715 -17.30 20.65 -18.44
CA PHE A 715 -17.78 22.02 -18.57
C PHE A 715 -16.63 22.92 -19.02
N LEU A 716 -16.89 24.20 -19.29
CA LEU A 716 -15.86 25.12 -19.77
C LEU A 716 -14.67 25.23 -18.81
N ASN A 717 -14.94 25.43 -17.52
CA ASN A 717 -13.93 25.65 -16.47
C ASN A 717 -13.95 24.58 -15.36
N SER A 718 -14.80 23.57 -15.48
CA SER A 718 -14.97 22.56 -14.44
C SER A 718 -15.21 21.17 -15.04
N ASN A 719 -14.98 20.14 -14.25
CA ASN A 719 -15.17 18.75 -14.65
C ASN A 719 -15.92 18.00 -13.55
N LEU A 720 -16.78 17.08 -13.97
CA LEU A 720 -17.55 16.24 -13.07
C LEU A 720 -17.32 14.78 -13.45
N VAL A 721 -16.89 13.97 -12.50
CA VAL A 721 -16.89 12.51 -12.63
C VAL A 721 -17.94 11.95 -11.69
N MET A 722 -18.82 11.11 -12.23
CA MET A 722 -19.80 10.36 -11.47
C MET A 722 -19.52 8.88 -11.68
N TYR A 723 -19.66 8.05 -10.65
CA TYR A 723 -19.55 6.61 -10.83
C TYR A 723 -20.56 5.83 -9.98
N LEU A 724 -20.87 4.63 -10.48
CA LEU A 724 -21.56 3.58 -9.74
C LEU A 724 -20.62 2.37 -9.67
N SER A 725 -20.30 1.96 -8.45
CA SER A 725 -19.57 0.73 -8.17
C SER A 725 -20.49 -0.26 -7.47
N ILE A 726 -20.57 -1.48 -7.95
CA ILE A 726 -21.27 -2.59 -7.29
C ILE A 726 -20.22 -3.52 -6.73
N TYR A 727 -20.15 -3.57 -5.41
CA TYR A 727 -19.29 -4.46 -4.66
C TYR A 727 -19.90 -5.85 -4.54
N ASN A 728 -19.08 -6.90 -4.60
CA ASN A 728 -19.50 -8.29 -4.48
C ASN A 728 -20.78 -8.59 -5.30
N VAL A 729 -20.72 -8.36 -6.60
CA VAL A 729 -21.80 -8.60 -7.58
C VAL A 729 -22.32 -10.04 -7.52
N LEU A 730 -21.46 -10.99 -7.13
CA LEU A 730 -21.83 -12.39 -6.93
C LEU A 730 -22.75 -12.61 -5.71
N ASN A 731 -22.88 -11.60 -4.85
CA ASN A 731 -23.58 -11.63 -3.56
C ASN A 731 -23.20 -12.86 -2.71
N ARG A 732 -21.93 -13.28 -2.81
CA ARG A 732 -21.42 -14.43 -2.08
C ARG A 732 -21.18 -14.03 -0.63
N LYS A 733 -21.75 -14.77 0.32
CA LYS A 733 -21.48 -14.62 1.74
C LYS A 733 -20.12 -15.25 2.06
N ASN A 734 -19.04 -14.55 1.78
CA ASN A 734 -17.71 -15.00 2.14
C ASN A 734 -17.60 -15.05 3.67
N VAL A 735 -16.93 -16.06 4.22
CA VAL A 735 -16.76 -16.14 5.67
C VAL A 735 -15.67 -15.16 6.10
N SER A 736 -15.99 -14.28 7.05
CA SER A 736 -15.01 -13.42 7.70
C SER A 736 -14.36 -14.21 8.83
N ALA A 737 -15.13 -14.61 9.85
CA ALA A 737 -14.61 -15.32 11.01
C ALA A 737 -15.59 -16.37 11.52
N LEU A 738 -15.07 -17.33 12.28
CA LEU A 738 -15.85 -18.21 13.15
C LEU A 738 -15.74 -17.69 14.57
N PHE A 739 -16.85 -17.73 15.31
CA PHE A 739 -16.88 -17.39 16.72
C PHE A 739 -17.79 -18.37 17.45
N TRP A 740 -17.58 -18.52 18.75
CA TRP A 740 -18.50 -19.25 19.60
C TRP A 740 -19.58 -18.30 20.09
N ASN A 741 -20.84 -18.67 19.91
CA ASN A 741 -21.97 -17.90 20.41
C ASN A 741 -22.43 -18.50 21.76
N PRO A 742 -22.23 -17.82 22.90
CA PRO A 742 -22.63 -18.35 24.21
C PRO A 742 -24.14 -18.43 24.43
N GLU A 743 -24.95 -17.71 23.65
CA GLU A 743 -26.42 -17.78 23.74
C GLU A 743 -26.96 -19.04 23.09
N SER A 744 -26.38 -19.44 21.94
CA SER A 744 -26.78 -20.65 21.21
C SER A 744 -25.91 -21.86 21.53
N ASN A 745 -24.88 -21.69 22.38
CA ASN A 745 -23.86 -22.67 22.77
C ASN A 745 -23.31 -23.48 21.58
N ARG A 746 -22.94 -22.78 20.50
CA ARG A 746 -22.41 -23.40 19.29
C ARG A 746 -21.52 -22.45 18.50
N GLN A 747 -20.74 -23.02 17.59
CA GLN A 747 -19.99 -22.25 16.61
C GLN A 747 -20.93 -21.57 15.60
N GLU A 748 -20.73 -20.27 15.38
CA GLU A 748 -21.43 -19.48 14.36
C GLU A 748 -20.44 -18.73 13.45
N VAL A 749 -20.98 -18.19 12.37
CA VAL A 749 -20.20 -17.61 11.26
C VAL A 749 -20.49 -16.12 11.16
N ILE A 750 -19.44 -15.29 11.17
CA ILE A 750 -19.51 -13.89 10.76
C ILE A 750 -19.23 -13.85 9.26
N ASN A 751 -20.20 -13.36 8.48
CA ASN A 751 -20.03 -13.18 7.05
C ASN A 751 -19.46 -11.80 6.72
N GLN A 752 -18.70 -11.77 5.64
CA GLN A 752 -18.28 -10.57 4.91
C GLN A 752 -19.48 -9.90 4.24
N TRP A 753 -19.30 -8.67 3.75
CA TRP A 753 -20.35 -7.90 3.11
C TRP A 753 -20.90 -8.61 1.86
N GLY A 754 -22.22 -8.57 1.73
CA GLY A 754 -22.91 -9.01 0.52
C GLY A 754 -22.76 -7.98 -0.60
N MET A 755 -23.65 -8.04 -1.58
CA MET A 755 -23.69 -7.06 -2.65
C MET A 755 -23.96 -5.65 -2.11
N LEU A 756 -23.11 -4.67 -2.44
CA LEU A 756 -23.22 -3.30 -1.97
C LEU A 756 -23.05 -2.29 -3.12
N PRO A 757 -24.08 -1.52 -3.49
CA PRO A 757 -23.95 -0.44 -4.45
C PRO A 757 -23.37 0.82 -3.78
N ILE A 758 -22.39 1.42 -4.43
CA ILE A 758 -21.65 2.60 -3.99
C ILE A 758 -21.71 3.63 -5.11
N PHE A 759 -22.12 4.85 -4.75
CA PHE A 759 -22.12 5.99 -5.64
C PHE A 759 -20.99 6.92 -5.26
N GLY A 760 -20.37 7.55 -6.25
CA GLY A 760 -19.41 8.61 -5.99
C GLY A 760 -19.47 9.72 -7.02
N ILE A 761 -19.09 10.92 -6.57
CA ILE A 761 -19.04 12.13 -7.35
C ILE A 761 -17.73 12.86 -7.03
N GLU A 762 -17.08 13.38 -8.06
CA GLU A 762 -15.86 14.17 -7.99
C GLU A 762 -16.07 15.41 -8.86
N TYR A 763 -15.90 16.60 -8.30
CA TYR A 763 -16.08 17.87 -8.98
C TYR A 763 -14.85 18.76 -8.83
N ASP A 764 -14.34 19.16 -9.99
CA ASP A 764 -13.12 19.92 -10.20
C ASP A 764 -13.46 21.33 -10.68
N PHE A 765 -13.04 22.40 -9.99
CA PHE A 765 -13.29 23.81 -10.38
C PHE A 765 -12.10 24.75 -10.27
#